data_AF-A0A8I1U5V6-F1
#
_entry.id   AF-A0A8I1U5V6-F1
#
_cell.length_a   1.000
_cell.length_b   1.000
_cell.length_c   1.000
_cell.angle_alpha   90.00
_cell.angle_beta   90.00
_cell.angle_gamma   90.00
#
_symmetry.space_group_name_H-M   'P 1'
#
loop_
_entity.id
_entity.type
_entity.pdbx_description
1 polymer ?
#
loop_
_entity_poly.entity_id
_entity_poly.type
_entity_poly.pdbx_seq_one_letter_code
_entity_poly.pdbx_strand_id
1 'polypeptide(L)'
;MKKKHVIALVNSPINSQKSMDKIVTKLVKGLKDNLSLLNEDYGSPEDQEKITIVHFVLIKNPTLLVKLLKEMPELLNKKYEIKTSEGTEQCTIVHFLLTKKPAFLIKLLTEKEVDLTKLLAGADAKGRTFLHCLADAPLNKEDISELRIIIKTLLENHAFSINAIANDGDSALHKSVKAKNVLFTELLFDLGRLDINLTNREGLKAIDLSLDNPELYRIFIRYLNKSERDENLTYVKSTPVFQSFDSDYKYPSLLVTPRTNLSSDREQKKLRKHNKQKSTTALPRSQNSSGSKRNRSYSGITSDDTAQTSSTSGSSELSSNSNQFSEEWSERDPKFQPLSAVNFSFKYKEWSEAFKQSTAIITNEILQDFAKLSKEYILPDAIKEIATLNRSTSEHLTYLFITNYLNSVVQGKKADVFRKLDRIPNYFIYATLNQPDDVVLGNSQPITSTPNFEAIDLSYLNLEENERRKKLINYLWVISACQHEENGTIQRRFNKKKIADITLGLLTEFSILEICRATRNIYKQLDNDQKICANLIIMFATIFYYREAGELPADVQIQIDFIISLNNKSDSLDSPRKSTDTISLKYQIKEIMENIVSKCLMIDQEMPTANEVKDNDKKFKRDSLQVDHEIQNFKTISSLYDQLASPETLVDFNQLVTKAIATDDVHAQFELTGLVAREIKKLTITMYQELRFADLTNENSVILMNYTNALEKLRNYFTDKILSDNNPYKALNFLLELSKHILSTDSKEFPDLNFIYEIYAILISPEIYNLPDFEKLDKETINEIQKITCPLKNNANHHEFYKKHSRTLPQISFTKKSIIAAIESNDDKIERYEAMGKSITQFLETKCITLGKFIYQTNIMSLLESYQIVSIEQLQEKMLTHCAPSAIDLNEALQFNELLGLIDKKYLSKEIVPGAIKNFQYISPKKLALKLVEIFSEQVNTFTTEEKDQYYKQLDKMINKIFMNKSIDLTKNEMIEVRNKLKQFKTQIKGSKESNFRREFMHHARHTLATPIISNETKEKNDHLPSMVINLNSYSENIFELLQQINTLCQEKEFNPEFLYNREKLESILQLPSCLIAMMQKNLHQDPLSEENRNIVLRQVEKLQEIVPNILSSCHQKNAPSQEETDQIIKDINHLKDQISNATEPMHSPPQNSGLTIEDARARFFHHHHSYSEPTNIVASNTNQSPSQSND
;
A
#
# COMPACT_ATOMS: atom_id res chain seq x y z
N MET A 1 -54.71 38.14 -14.70
CA MET A 1 -55.38 36.83 -14.49
C MET A 1 -56.01 36.82 -13.11
N LYS A 2 -57.24 36.28 -12.91
CA LYS A 2 -57.77 36.10 -11.53
C LYS A 2 -57.01 34.96 -10.83
N LYS A 3 -56.70 35.09 -9.52
CA LYS A 3 -56.00 34.09 -8.68
C LYS A 3 -56.38 32.62 -8.94
N LYS A 4 -57.69 32.34 -9.09
CA LYS A 4 -58.22 31.00 -9.41
C LYS A 4 -57.71 30.41 -10.73
N HIS A 5 -57.43 31.24 -11.74
CA HIS A 5 -56.92 30.79 -13.03
C HIS A 5 -55.45 30.36 -12.96
N VAL A 6 -54.62 31.05 -12.17
CA VAL A 6 -53.20 30.68 -11.99
C VAL A 6 -53.11 29.34 -11.26
N ILE A 7 -53.89 29.17 -10.19
CA ILE A 7 -53.96 27.90 -9.44
C ILE A 7 -54.43 26.75 -10.35
N ALA A 8 -55.51 26.96 -11.12
CA ALA A 8 -56.01 25.96 -12.06
C ALA A 8 -54.99 25.61 -13.16
N LEU A 9 -54.24 26.60 -13.65
CA LEU A 9 -53.20 26.42 -14.66
C LEU A 9 -52.05 25.54 -14.12
N VAL A 10 -51.59 25.82 -12.90
CA VAL A 10 -50.49 25.11 -12.24
C VAL A 10 -50.89 23.68 -11.84
N ASN A 11 -52.15 23.49 -11.44
CA ASN A 11 -52.67 22.17 -11.06
C ASN A 11 -53.10 21.31 -12.26
N SER A 12 -53.13 21.84 -13.48
CA SER A 12 -53.55 21.07 -14.65
C SER A 12 -52.51 20.00 -15.02
N PRO A 13 -52.89 18.72 -15.25
CA PRO A 13 -51.97 17.70 -15.72
C PRO A 13 -51.47 18.10 -17.12
N ILE A 14 -50.17 18.34 -17.24
CA ILE A 14 -49.55 18.80 -18.47
C ILE A 14 -49.24 17.59 -19.36
N ASN A 15 -50.19 17.24 -20.24
CA ASN A 15 -50.07 16.06 -21.11
C ASN A 15 -49.21 16.29 -22.37
N SER A 16 -48.72 17.51 -22.64
CA SER A 16 -47.84 17.79 -23.78
C SER A 16 -46.94 19.01 -23.62
N GLN A 17 -45.74 18.95 -24.22
CA GLN A 17 -44.75 20.03 -24.22
C GLN A 17 -45.32 21.35 -24.80
N LYS A 18 -46.11 21.26 -25.88
CA LYS A 18 -46.75 22.41 -26.54
C LYS A 18 -47.76 23.12 -25.61
N SER A 19 -48.43 22.38 -24.73
CA SER A 19 -49.33 22.96 -23.72
C SER A 19 -48.53 23.66 -22.62
N MET A 20 -47.40 23.07 -22.22
CA MET A 20 -46.47 23.66 -21.27
C MET A 20 -45.92 25.00 -21.79
N ASP A 21 -45.45 25.06 -23.03
CA ASP A 21 -44.88 26.28 -23.60
C ASP A 21 -45.92 27.41 -23.67
N LYS A 22 -47.14 27.10 -24.10
CA LYS A 22 -48.25 28.08 -24.12
C LYS A 22 -48.62 28.58 -22.73
N ILE A 23 -48.53 27.71 -21.71
CA ILE A 23 -48.74 28.06 -20.30
C ILE A 23 -47.62 28.97 -19.81
N VAL A 24 -46.35 28.61 -20.05
CA VAL A 24 -45.16 29.40 -19.69
C VAL A 24 -45.25 30.78 -20.32
N THR A 25 -45.47 30.89 -21.63
CA THR A 25 -45.54 32.19 -22.32
C THR A 25 -46.62 33.09 -21.72
N LYS A 26 -47.79 32.52 -21.39
CA LYS A 26 -48.87 33.28 -20.75
C LYS A 26 -48.53 33.69 -19.31
N LEU A 27 -47.89 32.80 -18.55
CA LEU A 27 -47.48 33.05 -17.17
C LEU A 27 -46.38 34.12 -17.13
N VAL A 28 -45.31 33.97 -17.93
CA VAL A 28 -44.21 34.92 -18.09
C VAL A 28 -44.74 36.30 -18.49
N LYS A 29 -45.59 36.36 -19.52
CA LYS A 29 -46.20 37.64 -19.94
C LYS A 29 -46.99 38.27 -18.79
N GLY A 30 -47.84 37.49 -18.12
CA GLY A 30 -48.64 37.98 -17.00
C GLY A 30 -47.80 38.44 -15.79
N LEU A 31 -46.67 37.78 -15.52
CA LEU A 31 -45.74 38.13 -14.44
C LEU A 31 -44.88 39.35 -14.79
N LYS A 32 -44.42 39.48 -16.04
CA LYS A 32 -43.72 40.68 -16.54
C LYS A 32 -44.63 41.91 -16.48
N ASP A 33 -45.89 41.77 -16.86
CA ASP A 33 -46.87 42.86 -16.85
C ASP A 33 -47.30 43.26 -15.42
N ASN A 34 -47.11 42.40 -14.41
CA ASN A 34 -47.52 42.65 -13.02
C ASN A 34 -46.61 41.95 -12.00
N LEU A 35 -45.38 42.45 -11.83
CA LEU A 35 -44.41 41.93 -10.85
C LEU A 35 -44.89 41.98 -9.39
N SER A 36 -45.91 42.79 -9.08
CA SER A 36 -46.53 42.85 -7.75
C SER A 36 -47.30 41.57 -7.39
N LEU A 37 -47.82 40.83 -8.38
CA LEU A 37 -48.52 39.54 -8.18
C LEU A 37 -47.58 38.46 -7.61
N LEU A 38 -46.26 38.61 -7.76
CA LEU A 38 -45.27 37.70 -7.20
C LEU A 38 -45.22 37.73 -5.67
N ASN A 39 -45.72 38.80 -5.05
CA ASN A 39 -45.70 38.98 -3.60
C ASN A 39 -47.10 38.80 -2.97
N GLU A 40 -48.12 38.52 -3.77
CA GLU A 40 -49.45 38.20 -3.24
C GLU A 40 -49.44 36.80 -2.58
N ASP A 41 -50.19 36.64 -1.48
CA ASP A 41 -50.29 35.39 -0.72
C ASP A 41 -51.25 34.39 -1.40
N TYR A 42 -50.78 33.17 -1.72
CA TYR A 42 -51.54 32.08 -2.35
C TYR A 42 -51.61 30.83 -1.44
N GLY A 43 -52.25 30.95 -0.28
CA GLY A 43 -52.66 29.81 0.55
C GLY A 43 -54.09 29.35 0.23
N SER A 44 -54.31 28.03 0.24
CA SER A 44 -55.62 27.40 0.51
C SER A 44 -56.01 27.67 1.96
N PRO A 45 -57.30 27.79 2.35
CA PRO A 45 -57.69 27.87 3.77
C PRO A 45 -57.18 26.68 4.61
N GLU A 46 -56.89 25.55 3.97
CA GLU A 46 -56.42 24.31 4.60
C GLU A 46 -54.89 24.23 4.73
N ASP A 47 -54.14 25.01 3.93
CA ASP A 47 -52.67 25.06 4.00
C ASP A 47 -52.27 26.23 4.93
N GLN A 48 -51.75 25.91 6.12
CA GLN A 48 -51.35 26.94 7.11
C GLN A 48 -50.18 27.84 6.65
N GLU A 49 -49.53 27.53 5.52
CA GLU A 49 -48.44 28.33 4.94
C GLU A 49 -48.99 29.30 3.88
N LYS A 50 -48.71 30.60 4.03
CA LYS A 50 -48.99 31.56 2.95
C LYS A 50 -47.79 31.59 2.02
N ILE A 51 -47.96 30.95 0.87
CA ILE A 51 -46.92 30.73 -0.13
C ILE A 51 -47.18 31.68 -1.33
N THR A 52 -46.15 32.32 -1.88
CA THR A 52 -46.33 33.17 -3.08
C THR A 52 -46.57 32.32 -4.34
N ILE A 53 -47.09 32.91 -5.43
CA ILE A 53 -47.27 32.21 -6.73
C ILE A 53 -46.01 31.46 -7.16
N VAL A 54 -44.85 32.07 -6.97
CA VAL A 54 -43.57 31.50 -7.38
C VAL A 54 -43.35 30.18 -6.65
N HIS A 55 -43.42 30.20 -5.33
CA HIS A 55 -43.23 28.99 -4.53
C HIS A 55 -44.33 27.94 -4.78
N PHE A 56 -45.57 28.36 -5.05
CA PHE A 56 -46.62 27.42 -5.45
C PHE A 56 -46.26 26.69 -6.76
N VAL A 57 -45.72 27.42 -7.75
CA VAL A 57 -45.17 26.84 -8.98
C VAL A 57 -43.99 25.91 -8.68
N LEU A 58 -43.08 26.30 -7.78
CA LEU A 58 -41.92 25.46 -7.35
C LEU A 58 -42.37 24.11 -6.78
N ILE A 59 -43.38 24.14 -5.91
CA ILE A 59 -43.86 22.95 -5.21
C ILE A 59 -44.55 22.01 -6.20
N LYS A 60 -45.40 22.54 -7.08
CA LYS A 60 -46.27 21.72 -7.93
C LYS A 60 -45.66 21.32 -9.28
N ASN A 61 -44.82 22.17 -9.90
CA ASN A 61 -44.30 21.89 -11.23
C ASN A 61 -42.85 22.41 -11.45
N PRO A 62 -41.84 21.62 -11.08
CA PRO A 62 -40.45 22.04 -11.16
C PRO A 62 -39.97 22.23 -12.62
N THR A 63 -40.50 21.48 -13.60
CA THR A 63 -40.17 21.68 -15.02
C THR A 63 -40.64 23.04 -15.55
N LEU A 64 -41.80 23.51 -15.09
CA LEU A 64 -42.31 24.86 -15.41
C LEU A 64 -41.37 25.95 -14.90
N LEU A 65 -40.74 25.70 -13.74
CA LEU A 65 -39.78 26.63 -13.16
C LEU A 65 -38.55 26.80 -14.04
N VAL A 66 -37.94 25.74 -14.57
CA VAL A 66 -36.74 25.87 -15.43
C VAL A 66 -37.01 26.84 -16.57
N LYS A 67 -38.15 26.66 -17.24
CA LYS A 67 -38.58 27.53 -18.33
C LYS A 67 -38.87 28.95 -17.85
N LEU A 68 -39.48 29.10 -16.68
CA LEU A 68 -39.74 30.41 -16.08
C LEU A 68 -38.43 31.15 -15.73
N LEU A 69 -37.44 30.46 -15.16
CA LEU A 69 -36.15 31.02 -14.78
C LEU A 69 -35.29 31.38 -16.00
N LYS A 70 -35.42 30.63 -17.10
CA LYS A 70 -34.81 31.00 -18.39
C LYS A 70 -35.38 32.32 -18.93
N GLU A 71 -36.69 32.48 -18.85
CA GLU A 71 -37.40 33.64 -19.41
C GLU A 71 -37.35 34.88 -18.50
N MET A 72 -37.08 34.68 -17.21
CA MET A 72 -37.05 35.70 -16.15
C MET A 72 -35.94 35.41 -15.12
N PRO A 73 -34.66 35.49 -15.51
CA PRO A 73 -33.53 35.22 -14.61
C PRO A 73 -33.48 36.17 -13.40
N GLU A 74 -34.08 37.35 -13.49
CA GLU A 74 -34.23 38.29 -12.38
C GLU A 74 -34.99 37.73 -11.18
N LEU A 75 -35.83 36.71 -11.38
CA LEU A 75 -36.56 36.05 -10.30
C LEU A 75 -35.62 35.36 -9.31
N LEU A 76 -34.41 34.97 -9.74
CA LEU A 76 -33.44 34.24 -8.93
C LEU A 76 -32.82 35.09 -7.83
N ASN A 77 -32.63 36.38 -8.10
CA ASN A 77 -31.99 37.32 -7.18
C ASN A 77 -32.99 38.04 -6.26
N LYS A 78 -34.29 37.95 -6.57
CA LYS A 78 -35.32 38.56 -5.74
C LYS A 78 -35.50 37.74 -4.47
N LYS A 79 -35.43 38.40 -3.31
CA LYS A 79 -35.82 37.80 -2.02
C LYS A 79 -37.35 37.83 -1.95
N TYR A 80 -37.94 36.69 -1.61
CA TYR A 80 -39.38 36.56 -1.42
C TYR A 80 -39.66 36.28 0.06
N GLU A 81 -40.70 36.90 0.60
CA GLU A 81 -41.18 36.58 1.94
C GLU A 81 -42.03 35.30 1.86
N ILE A 82 -41.66 34.29 2.63
CA ILE A 82 -42.42 33.07 2.85
C ILE A 82 -42.95 33.11 4.27
N LYS A 83 -44.26 33.05 4.46
CA LYS A 83 -44.86 32.90 5.78
C LYS A 83 -44.97 31.41 6.08
N THR A 84 -44.04 30.88 6.86
CA THR A 84 -44.14 29.54 7.45
C THR A 84 -44.95 29.62 8.75
N SER A 85 -45.31 28.46 9.32
CA SER A 85 -45.91 28.40 10.67
C SER A 85 -45.00 28.98 11.76
N GLU A 86 -43.70 29.10 11.49
CA GLU A 86 -42.68 29.61 12.41
C GLU A 86 -42.35 31.10 12.21
N GLY A 87 -42.94 31.75 11.18
CA GLY A 87 -42.77 33.18 10.91
C GLY A 87 -42.58 33.53 9.43
N THR A 88 -42.35 34.81 9.14
CA THR A 88 -41.94 35.28 7.80
C THR A 88 -40.44 35.06 7.59
N GLU A 89 -40.07 34.12 6.72
CA GLU A 89 -38.71 33.94 6.22
C GLU A 89 -38.52 34.63 4.87
N GLN A 90 -37.52 35.51 4.75
CA GLN A 90 -37.09 36.01 3.45
C GLN A 90 -36.03 35.07 2.87
N CYS A 91 -36.38 34.31 1.84
CA CYS A 91 -35.44 33.46 1.12
C CYS A 91 -35.52 33.69 -0.39
N THR A 92 -34.45 33.37 -1.11
CA THR A 92 -34.50 33.34 -2.58
C THR A 92 -35.09 32.01 -3.03
N ILE A 93 -35.57 31.97 -4.28
CA ILE A 93 -36.11 30.74 -4.91
C ILE A 93 -35.12 29.57 -4.76
N VAL A 94 -33.82 29.86 -4.85
CA VAL A 94 -32.75 28.88 -4.75
C VAL A 94 -32.70 28.26 -3.37
N HIS A 95 -32.70 29.07 -2.31
CA HIS A 95 -32.69 28.58 -0.93
C HIS A 95 -33.93 27.71 -0.64
N PHE A 96 -35.10 28.09 -1.19
CA PHE A 96 -36.31 27.29 -1.08
C PHE A 96 -36.21 25.95 -1.83
N LEU A 97 -35.67 25.94 -3.05
CA LEU A 97 -35.49 24.71 -3.82
C LEU A 97 -34.51 23.75 -3.16
N LEU A 98 -33.43 24.24 -2.58
CA LEU A 98 -32.45 23.42 -1.87
C LEU A 98 -33.08 22.66 -0.71
N THR A 99 -33.95 23.35 0.05
CA THR A 99 -34.57 22.76 1.24
C THR A 99 -35.69 21.77 0.88
N LYS A 100 -36.41 21.98 -0.23
CA LYS A 100 -37.58 21.15 -0.57
C LYS A 100 -37.33 20.11 -1.66
N LYS A 101 -36.46 20.38 -2.64
CA LYS A 101 -36.21 19.52 -3.82
C LYS A 101 -34.74 19.65 -4.31
N PRO A 102 -33.75 19.25 -3.49
CA PRO A 102 -32.34 19.39 -3.85
C PRO A 102 -31.98 18.68 -5.16
N ALA A 103 -32.41 17.42 -5.37
CA ALA A 103 -32.16 16.65 -6.60
C ALA A 103 -32.56 17.39 -7.88
N PHE A 104 -33.71 18.08 -7.84
CA PHE A 104 -34.20 18.84 -8.99
C PHE A 104 -33.33 20.05 -9.28
N LEU A 105 -32.93 20.78 -8.23
CA LEU A 105 -32.04 21.92 -8.38
C LEU A 105 -30.67 21.45 -8.85
N ILE A 106 -30.11 20.37 -8.31
CA ILE A 106 -28.84 19.79 -8.74
C ILE A 106 -28.90 19.53 -10.25
N LYS A 107 -29.91 18.82 -10.74
CA LYS A 107 -30.09 18.58 -12.18
C LYS A 107 -30.13 19.88 -13.00
N LEU A 108 -30.85 20.89 -12.52
CA LEU A 108 -30.89 22.21 -13.15
C LEU A 108 -29.52 22.91 -13.15
N LEU A 109 -28.72 22.74 -12.09
CA LEU A 109 -27.36 23.27 -11.98
C LEU A 109 -26.41 22.53 -12.95
N THR A 110 -26.56 21.21 -13.12
CA THR A 110 -25.70 20.38 -13.97
C THR A 110 -25.90 20.63 -15.46
N GLU A 111 -27.12 20.98 -15.88
CA GLU A 111 -27.45 21.26 -17.29
C GLU A 111 -26.84 22.58 -17.83
N LYS A 112 -26.09 23.35 -17.01
CA LYS A 112 -25.31 24.57 -17.37
C LYS A 112 -26.11 25.72 -17.98
N GLU A 113 -27.42 25.77 -17.82
CA GLU A 113 -28.26 26.77 -18.48
C GLU A 113 -28.36 28.11 -17.73
N VAL A 114 -27.76 28.24 -16.53
CA VAL A 114 -27.83 29.44 -15.67
C VAL A 114 -26.46 29.76 -15.07
N ASP A 115 -26.07 31.04 -15.03
CA ASP A 115 -24.83 31.50 -14.37
C ASP A 115 -24.92 31.31 -12.84
N LEU A 116 -24.26 30.26 -12.36
CA LEU A 116 -24.33 29.77 -10.99
C LEU A 116 -23.62 30.69 -9.99
N THR A 117 -22.64 31.47 -10.43
CA THR A 117 -21.77 32.22 -9.52
C THR A 117 -22.53 33.33 -8.80
N LYS A 118 -23.36 34.08 -9.53
CA LYS A 118 -24.18 35.16 -8.96
C LYS A 118 -25.32 34.63 -8.10
N LEU A 119 -25.84 33.47 -8.47
CA LEU A 119 -27.02 32.85 -7.88
C LEU A 119 -26.73 32.27 -6.49
N LEU A 120 -25.52 31.75 -6.30
CA LEU A 120 -25.11 31.00 -5.11
C LEU A 120 -24.26 31.82 -4.13
N ALA A 121 -23.84 33.02 -4.53
CA ALA A 121 -23.07 33.94 -3.68
C ALA A 121 -23.93 34.68 -2.63
N GLY A 122 -25.25 34.79 -2.84
CA GLY A 122 -26.14 35.48 -1.92
C GLY A 122 -26.50 34.65 -0.69
N ALA A 123 -26.43 35.25 0.50
CA ALA A 123 -27.00 34.68 1.72
C ALA A 123 -28.49 35.07 1.88
N ASP A 124 -29.28 34.16 2.47
CA ASP A 124 -30.67 34.46 2.85
C ASP A 124 -30.76 35.48 4.00
N ALA A 125 -31.97 35.85 4.45
CA ALA A 125 -32.11 36.80 5.55
C ALA A 125 -31.62 36.28 6.91
N LYS A 126 -31.44 34.97 7.07
CA LYS A 126 -30.79 34.34 8.22
C LYS A 126 -29.28 34.23 8.04
N GLY A 127 -28.70 34.83 7.00
CA GLY A 127 -27.27 34.73 6.70
C GLY A 127 -26.85 33.34 6.22
N ARG A 128 -27.79 32.43 5.94
CA ARG A 128 -27.50 31.08 5.44
C ARG A 128 -27.08 31.19 3.99
N THR A 129 -25.93 30.58 3.67
CA THR A 129 -25.48 30.37 2.29
C THR A 129 -26.13 29.10 1.70
N PHE A 130 -25.92 28.89 0.41
CA PHE A 130 -26.29 27.64 -0.28
C PHE A 130 -25.89 26.36 0.48
N LEU A 131 -24.67 26.34 1.03
CA LEU A 131 -24.18 25.17 1.77
C LEU A 131 -24.94 24.91 3.07
N HIS A 132 -25.41 25.95 3.76
CA HIS A 132 -26.21 25.78 4.98
C HIS A 132 -27.56 25.13 4.64
N CYS A 133 -28.19 25.52 3.53
CA CYS A 133 -29.45 24.92 3.11
C CYS A 133 -29.29 23.46 2.66
N LEU A 134 -28.18 23.11 2.01
CA LEU A 134 -27.88 21.71 1.67
C LEU A 134 -27.59 20.85 2.89
N ALA A 135 -26.95 21.43 3.91
CA ALA A 135 -26.66 20.73 5.14
C ALA A 135 -27.93 20.22 5.84
N ASP A 136 -29.01 21.00 5.77
CA ASP A 136 -30.33 20.64 6.31
C ASP A 136 -31.17 19.77 5.35
N ALA A 137 -30.75 19.59 4.09
CA ALA A 137 -31.53 18.87 3.09
C ALA A 137 -31.33 17.35 3.19
N PRO A 138 -32.39 16.53 3.02
CA PRO A 138 -32.27 15.08 2.97
C PRO A 138 -31.67 14.66 1.61
N LEU A 139 -30.35 14.50 1.57
CA LEU A 139 -29.60 14.13 0.36
C LEU A 139 -29.37 12.62 0.31
N ASN A 140 -29.54 12.01 -0.86
CA ASN A 140 -29.13 10.63 -1.11
C ASN A 140 -27.69 10.57 -1.66
N LYS A 141 -27.17 9.36 -1.94
CA LYS A 141 -25.79 9.18 -2.45
C LYS A 141 -25.59 9.75 -3.86
N GLU A 142 -26.60 9.68 -4.72
CA GLU A 142 -26.54 10.20 -6.09
C GLU A 142 -26.46 11.72 -6.08
N ASP A 143 -27.30 12.37 -5.26
CA ASP A 143 -27.29 13.83 -5.05
C ASP A 143 -25.90 14.33 -4.62
N ILE A 144 -25.24 13.60 -3.72
CA ILE A 144 -23.93 13.95 -3.17
C ILE A 144 -22.82 13.89 -4.23
N SER A 145 -22.85 12.89 -5.12
CA SER A 145 -21.86 12.78 -6.20
C SER A 145 -21.96 13.94 -7.19
N GLU A 146 -23.17 14.34 -7.56
CA GLU A 146 -23.38 15.50 -8.44
C GLU A 146 -23.05 16.83 -7.72
N LEU A 147 -23.48 16.98 -6.47
CA LEU A 147 -23.14 18.15 -5.62
C LEU A 147 -21.64 18.32 -5.44
N ARG A 148 -20.87 17.23 -5.33
CA ARG A 148 -19.41 17.29 -5.20
C ARG A 148 -18.77 18.05 -6.35
N ILE A 149 -19.21 17.78 -7.58
CA ILE A 149 -18.69 18.45 -8.77
C ILE A 149 -19.05 19.94 -8.71
N ILE A 150 -20.33 20.24 -8.46
CA ILE A 150 -20.85 21.61 -8.43
C ILE A 150 -20.15 22.45 -7.35
N ILE A 151 -20.07 21.95 -6.12
CA ILE A 151 -19.46 22.68 -5.00
C ILE A 151 -17.97 22.90 -5.25
N LYS A 152 -17.26 21.89 -5.79
CA LYS A 152 -15.84 22.04 -6.15
C LYS A 152 -15.64 23.15 -7.18
N THR A 153 -16.44 23.18 -8.24
CA THR A 153 -16.40 24.26 -9.26
C THR A 153 -16.72 25.63 -8.65
N LEU A 154 -17.67 25.72 -7.73
CA LEU A 154 -18.02 26.99 -7.08
C LEU A 154 -16.93 27.50 -6.12
N LEU A 155 -16.26 26.59 -5.41
CA LEU A 155 -15.13 26.92 -4.53
C LEU A 155 -13.87 27.32 -5.32
N GLU A 156 -13.64 26.71 -6.48
CA GLU A 156 -12.55 27.10 -7.40
C GLU A 156 -12.77 28.50 -7.97
N ASN A 157 -14.03 28.88 -8.22
CA ASN A 157 -14.41 30.22 -8.66
C ASN A 157 -14.51 31.26 -7.53
N HIS A 158 -14.17 30.89 -6.28
CA HIS A 158 -14.26 31.76 -5.10
C HIS A 158 -15.65 32.39 -4.89
N ALA A 159 -16.73 31.71 -5.32
CA ALA A 159 -18.09 32.28 -5.28
C ALA A 159 -18.66 32.40 -3.85
N PHE A 160 -18.21 31.56 -2.92
CA PHE A 160 -18.55 31.64 -1.50
C PHE A 160 -17.47 31.00 -0.63
N SER A 161 -17.49 31.30 0.67
CA SER A 161 -16.65 30.65 1.68
C SER A 161 -17.34 29.40 2.22
N ILE A 162 -16.65 28.25 2.23
CA ILE A 162 -17.11 27.02 2.91
C ILE A 162 -17.26 27.23 4.43
N ASN A 163 -16.53 28.20 4.97
CA ASN A 163 -16.47 28.58 6.37
C ASN A 163 -17.37 29.78 6.70
N ALA A 164 -18.31 30.13 5.81
CA ALA A 164 -19.31 31.15 6.11
C ALA A 164 -20.14 30.74 7.33
N ILE A 165 -20.43 31.70 8.21
CA ILE A 165 -21.28 31.53 9.39
C ILE A 165 -22.63 32.19 9.15
N ALA A 166 -23.72 31.51 9.48
CA ALA A 166 -25.05 32.08 9.44
C ALA A 166 -25.29 33.05 10.61
N ASN A 167 -26.44 33.72 10.62
CA ASN A 167 -26.81 34.67 11.67
C ASN A 167 -27.08 34.00 13.02
N ASP A 168 -27.05 32.68 13.15
CA ASP A 168 -27.04 31.97 14.43
C ASP A 168 -25.61 31.55 14.86
N GLY A 169 -24.61 31.87 14.04
CA GLY A 169 -23.22 31.49 14.21
C GLY A 169 -22.88 30.09 13.73
N ASP A 170 -23.86 29.26 13.35
CA ASP A 170 -23.58 27.94 12.81
C ASP A 170 -22.94 28.08 11.42
N SER A 171 -21.85 27.36 11.17
CA SER A 171 -21.35 27.13 9.81
C SER A 171 -22.12 26.00 9.10
N ALA A 172 -21.89 25.81 7.81
CA ALA A 172 -22.48 24.68 7.07
C ALA A 172 -22.12 23.32 7.70
N LEU A 173 -20.93 23.19 8.29
CA LEU A 173 -20.52 21.99 9.03
C LEU A 173 -21.39 21.79 10.28
N HIS A 174 -21.59 22.84 11.10
CA HIS A 174 -22.45 22.78 12.28
C HIS A 174 -23.87 22.36 11.91
N LYS A 175 -24.44 22.94 10.84
CA LYS A 175 -25.77 22.56 10.35
C LYS A 175 -25.82 21.10 9.93
N SER A 176 -24.83 20.61 9.19
CA SER A 176 -24.82 19.21 8.71
C SER A 176 -24.81 18.21 9.87
N VAL A 177 -24.10 18.55 10.94
CA VAL A 177 -24.02 17.75 12.16
C VAL A 177 -25.34 17.81 12.93
N LYS A 178 -25.90 19.01 13.16
CA LYS A 178 -27.21 19.17 13.83
C LYS A 178 -28.34 18.45 13.08
N ALA A 179 -28.30 18.45 11.74
CA ALA A 179 -29.25 17.76 10.88
C ALA A 179 -28.99 16.25 10.75
N LYS A 180 -27.91 15.71 11.34
CA LYS A 180 -27.49 14.31 11.23
C LYS A 180 -27.23 13.85 9.79
N ASN A 181 -26.80 14.77 8.92
CA ASN A 181 -26.58 14.51 7.50
C ASN A 181 -25.14 14.01 7.24
N VAL A 182 -24.93 12.72 7.53
CA VAL A 182 -23.63 12.04 7.44
C VAL A 182 -22.94 12.22 6.09
N LEU A 183 -23.69 12.08 4.99
CA LEU A 183 -23.14 12.16 3.63
C LEU A 183 -22.65 13.58 3.30
N PHE A 184 -23.41 14.60 3.71
CA PHE A 184 -23.01 15.98 3.46
C PHE A 184 -21.85 16.42 4.35
N THR A 185 -21.80 15.94 5.60
CA THR A 185 -20.63 16.14 6.48
C THR A 185 -19.36 15.54 5.86
N GLU A 186 -19.42 14.31 5.35
CA GLU A 186 -18.29 13.67 4.64
C GLU A 186 -17.88 14.46 3.40
N LEU A 187 -18.85 14.96 2.63
CA LEU A 187 -18.60 15.83 1.48
C LEU A 187 -17.86 17.11 1.87
N LEU A 188 -18.26 17.78 2.96
CA LEU A 188 -17.61 19.02 3.43
C LEU A 188 -16.13 18.78 3.80
N PHE A 189 -15.81 17.64 4.39
CA PHE A 189 -14.43 17.26 4.72
C PHE A 189 -13.60 16.97 3.47
N ASP A 190 -14.17 16.30 2.47
CA ASP A 190 -13.49 15.97 1.22
C ASP A 190 -13.09 17.19 0.39
N LEU A 191 -13.75 18.34 0.60
CA LEU A 191 -13.42 19.60 -0.07
C LEU A 191 -12.13 20.25 0.47
N GLY A 192 -11.59 19.79 1.61
CA GLY A 192 -10.23 20.07 2.07
C GLY A 192 -9.91 21.52 2.49
N ARG A 193 -10.92 22.39 2.63
CA ARG A 193 -10.77 23.82 3.02
C ARG A 193 -11.57 24.21 4.27
N LEU A 194 -12.00 23.22 5.04
CA LEU A 194 -12.92 23.39 6.16
C LEU A 194 -12.16 23.78 7.44
N ASP A 195 -12.61 24.85 8.09
CA ASP A 195 -12.14 25.21 9.43
C ASP A 195 -13.03 24.53 10.47
N ILE A 196 -12.53 23.42 11.02
CA ILE A 196 -13.23 22.62 12.03
C ILE A 196 -13.23 23.28 13.41
N ASN A 197 -12.44 24.34 13.59
CA ASN A 197 -12.32 25.06 14.86
C ASN A 197 -13.29 26.22 15.01
N LEU A 198 -14.06 26.52 13.96
CA LEU A 198 -15.15 27.47 14.07
C LEU A 198 -16.08 27.05 15.19
N THR A 199 -16.40 28.00 16.06
CA THR A 199 -17.42 27.85 17.09
C THR A 199 -18.66 28.60 16.67
N ASN A 200 -19.83 28.04 16.98
CA ASN A 200 -21.09 28.75 16.83
C ASN A 200 -21.28 29.80 17.94
N ARG A 201 -22.42 30.50 17.97
CA ARG A 201 -22.71 31.50 19.01
C ARG A 201 -22.78 30.95 20.44
N GLU A 202 -22.95 29.64 20.59
CA GLU A 202 -22.93 28.94 21.88
C GLU A 202 -21.50 28.59 22.32
N GLY A 203 -20.49 28.90 21.50
CA GLY A 203 -19.09 28.55 21.75
C GLY A 203 -18.77 27.08 21.44
N LEU A 204 -19.69 26.34 20.83
CA LEU A 204 -19.52 24.92 20.50
C LEU A 204 -18.95 24.76 19.09
N LYS A 205 -17.97 23.86 18.94
CA LYS A 205 -17.46 23.43 17.63
C LYS A 205 -18.41 22.39 17.03
N ALA A 206 -18.32 22.19 15.72
CA ALA A 206 -19.11 21.16 15.06
C ALA A 206 -18.82 19.73 15.55
N ILE A 207 -17.59 19.45 16.01
CA ILE A 207 -17.26 18.16 16.62
C ILE A 207 -17.98 17.95 17.96
N ASP A 208 -18.16 19.01 18.75
CA ASP A 208 -18.86 18.95 20.04
C ASP A 208 -20.33 18.59 19.82
N LEU A 209 -20.92 19.12 18.74
CA LEU A 209 -22.28 18.80 18.31
C LEU A 209 -22.43 17.39 17.72
N SER A 210 -21.33 16.67 17.45
CA SER A 210 -21.38 15.32 16.85
C SER A 210 -21.38 14.19 17.89
N LEU A 211 -21.18 14.51 19.17
CA LEU A 211 -21.01 13.53 20.25
C LEU A 211 -22.26 12.65 20.47
N ASP A 212 -23.43 13.12 20.07
CA ASP A 212 -24.71 12.40 20.12
C ASP A 212 -25.00 11.57 18.85
N ASN A 213 -24.07 11.54 17.88
CA ASN A 213 -24.15 10.73 16.67
C ASN A 213 -22.80 10.02 16.37
N PRO A 214 -22.68 8.72 16.71
CA PRO A 214 -21.42 7.98 16.56
C PRO A 214 -20.84 7.97 15.14
N GLU A 215 -21.69 7.95 14.11
CA GLU A 215 -21.23 7.95 12.72
C GLU A 215 -20.63 9.29 12.32
N LEU A 216 -21.24 10.41 12.74
CA LEU A 216 -20.65 11.73 12.53
C LEU A 216 -19.34 11.89 13.29
N TYR A 217 -19.30 11.48 14.56
CA TYR A 217 -18.07 11.53 15.36
C TYR A 217 -16.93 10.73 14.69
N ARG A 218 -17.21 9.51 14.19
CA ARG A 218 -16.24 8.70 13.43
C ARG A 218 -15.68 9.42 12.20
N ILE A 219 -16.50 10.18 11.49
CA ILE A 219 -16.04 10.99 10.35
C ILE A 219 -15.05 12.07 10.80
N PHE A 220 -15.35 12.78 11.91
CA PHE A 220 -14.41 13.76 12.49
C PHE A 220 -13.08 13.12 12.87
N ILE A 221 -13.09 11.96 13.56
CA ILE A 221 -11.87 11.23 13.93
C ILE A 221 -11.07 10.82 12.69
N ARG A 222 -11.73 10.27 11.67
CA ARG A 222 -11.09 9.87 10.41
C ARG A 222 -10.42 11.07 9.73
N TYR A 223 -11.09 12.21 9.70
CA TYR A 223 -10.55 13.43 9.10
C TYR A 223 -9.35 13.96 9.89
N LEU A 224 -9.47 14.08 11.22
CA LEU A 224 -8.41 14.53 12.11
C LEU A 224 -7.15 13.65 12.01
N ASN A 225 -7.32 12.33 11.92
CA ASN A 225 -6.20 11.41 11.73
C ASN A 225 -5.52 11.54 10.36
N LYS A 226 -6.25 12.00 9.33
CA LYS A 226 -5.70 12.23 7.99
C LYS A 226 -4.97 13.57 7.90
N SER A 227 -5.40 14.58 8.66
CA SER A 227 -4.69 15.86 8.76
C SER A 227 -3.61 15.77 9.83
N GLU A 228 -2.40 15.33 9.47
CA GLU A 228 -1.22 15.22 10.36
C GLU A 228 -0.77 16.55 11.03
N ARG A 229 -1.58 17.63 10.97
CA ARG A 229 -1.23 19.00 11.33
C ARG A 229 -2.10 19.64 12.42
N ASP A 230 -3.04 18.92 13.03
CA ASP A 230 -4.03 19.55 13.92
C ASP A 230 -3.78 19.29 15.41
N GLU A 231 -3.56 20.35 16.20
CA GLU A 231 -3.35 20.32 17.66
C GLU A 231 -4.57 19.75 18.41
N ASN A 232 -5.75 19.76 17.78
CA ASN A 232 -7.00 19.22 18.30
C ASN A 232 -6.98 17.70 18.53
N LEU A 233 -6.04 16.96 17.94
CA LEU A 233 -5.89 15.52 18.22
C LEU A 233 -5.72 15.26 19.73
N THR A 234 -5.09 16.20 20.43
CA THR A 234 -4.84 16.13 21.89
C THR A 234 -6.10 16.38 22.71
N TYR A 235 -6.97 17.29 22.25
CA TYR A 235 -8.25 17.58 22.89
C TYR A 235 -9.22 16.41 22.73
N VAL A 236 -9.34 15.88 21.51
CA VAL A 236 -10.23 14.75 21.20
C VAL A 236 -9.84 13.49 21.97
N LYS A 237 -8.54 13.17 22.03
CA LYS A 237 -8.02 12.05 22.83
C LYS A 237 -8.25 12.18 24.34
N SER A 238 -8.51 13.38 24.85
CA SER A 238 -8.77 13.62 26.27
C SER A 238 -10.26 13.70 26.63
N THR A 239 -11.18 13.63 25.66
CA THR A 239 -12.62 13.62 25.95
C THR A 239 -13.09 12.27 26.52
N PRO A 240 -13.97 12.26 27.55
CA PRO A 240 -14.50 11.02 28.13
C PRO A 240 -15.21 10.11 27.11
N VAL A 241 -15.81 10.70 26.09
CA VAL A 241 -16.48 9.98 24.99
C VAL A 241 -15.47 9.20 24.15
N PHE A 242 -14.29 9.79 23.84
CA PHE A 242 -13.21 9.07 23.16
C PHE A 242 -12.73 7.90 24.01
N GLN A 243 -12.54 8.10 25.32
CA GLN A 243 -12.11 7.06 26.25
C GLN A 243 -13.13 5.91 26.40
N SER A 244 -14.43 6.19 26.31
CA SER A 244 -15.48 5.15 26.32
C SER A 244 -15.65 4.42 24.99
N PHE A 245 -15.32 5.05 23.86
CA PHE A 245 -15.36 4.36 22.55
C PHE A 245 -14.11 3.50 22.32
N ASP A 246 -12.95 3.91 22.84
CA ASP A 246 -11.68 3.14 22.75
C ASP A 246 -11.74 1.85 23.60
N SER A 247 -12.56 1.80 24.65
CA SER A 247 -12.75 0.58 25.46
C SER A 247 -13.61 -0.48 24.78
N ASP A 248 -14.53 -0.09 23.90
CA ASP A 248 -15.47 -1.00 23.22
C ASP A 248 -14.97 -1.44 21.84
N TYR A 249 -13.96 -0.77 21.29
CA TYR A 249 -13.34 -1.10 20.00
C TYR A 249 -11.82 -1.10 20.12
N LYS A 250 -11.22 -2.25 20.44
CA LYS A 250 -9.79 -2.49 20.26
C LYS A 250 -9.45 -2.37 18.76
N TYR A 251 -8.97 -1.21 18.32
CA TYR A 251 -8.19 -1.14 17.10
C TYR A 251 -6.87 -1.91 17.33
N PRO A 252 -6.43 -2.79 16.40
CA PRO A 252 -5.10 -3.37 16.49
C PRO A 252 -4.06 -2.24 16.41
N SER A 253 -3.26 -2.10 17.46
CA SER A 253 -2.12 -1.20 17.54
C SER A 253 -1.02 -1.65 16.56
N LEU A 254 -1.21 -1.38 15.26
CA LEU A 254 -0.22 -1.60 14.21
C LEU A 254 0.33 -0.25 13.71
N LEU A 255 1.05 0.44 14.59
CA LEU A 255 1.99 1.51 14.22
C LEU A 255 3.27 1.37 15.06
N VAL A 256 3.93 0.21 14.96
CA VAL A 256 5.35 0.08 15.26
C VAL A 256 5.96 -0.83 14.20
N THR A 257 6.56 -0.23 13.17
CA THR A 257 7.45 -0.98 12.27
C THR A 257 8.79 -1.21 12.99
N PRO A 258 9.37 -2.43 12.98
CA PRO A 258 10.74 -2.64 13.40
C PRO A 258 11.68 -1.92 12.41
N ARG A 259 12.56 -1.05 12.93
CA ARG A 259 13.70 -0.55 12.17
C ARG A 259 14.65 -1.71 11.94
N THR A 260 14.75 -2.19 10.71
CA THR A 260 15.83 -3.08 10.28
C THR A 260 17.14 -2.30 10.24
N ASN A 261 18.08 -2.74 11.06
CA ASN A 261 19.50 -2.37 10.98
C ASN A 261 20.06 -2.79 9.61
N LEU A 262 20.70 -1.87 8.88
CA LEU A 262 21.92 -2.07 8.10
C LEU A 262 22.46 -0.72 7.57
N SER A 263 23.62 -0.35 8.12
CA SER A 263 24.67 0.55 7.62
C SER A 263 24.33 1.90 6.94
N SER A 264 24.52 3.00 7.67
CA SER A 264 25.42 4.10 7.23
C SER A 264 25.61 5.13 8.36
N ASP A 265 26.57 4.87 9.26
CA ASP A 265 27.09 5.88 10.18
C ASP A 265 27.95 6.89 9.40
N ARG A 266 27.38 8.03 8.98
CA ARG A 266 28.14 9.29 8.82
C ARG A 266 27.37 10.61 8.59
N GLU A 267 26.04 10.66 8.50
CA GLU A 267 25.35 11.93 8.13
C GLU A 267 24.34 12.53 9.11
N GLN A 268 24.21 12.07 10.36
CA GLN A 268 23.26 12.68 11.33
C GLN A 268 23.86 13.55 12.44
N LYS A 269 25.03 14.17 12.22
CA LYS A 269 25.68 15.07 13.21
C LYS A 269 25.70 16.57 12.88
N LYS A 270 24.99 17.04 11.83
CA LYS A 270 25.03 18.47 11.40
C LYS A 270 23.75 19.30 11.51
N LEU A 271 22.65 18.81 12.10
CA LEU A 271 21.38 19.57 12.14
C LEU A 271 20.71 19.75 13.52
N ARG A 272 21.50 19.80 14.60
CA ARG A 272 21.03 20.18 15.94
C ARG A 272 21.97 21.14 16.66
N LYS A 273 22.25 22.30 16.06
CA LYS A 273 22.81 23.48 16.75
C LYS A 273 22.33 24.77 16.09
N HIS A 274 21.05 25.13 16.24
CA HIS A 274 20.62 26.53 16.27
C HIS A 274 19.26 26.62 16.98
N ASN A 275 19.10 27.68 17.77
CA ASN A 275 17.90 28.16 18.49
C ASN A 275 17.63 27.59 19.90
N LYS A 276 18.45 28.06 20.85
CA LYS A 276 18.02 28.41 22.21
C LYS A 276 18.51 29.84 22.50
N GLN A 277 17.59 30.81 22.58
CA GLN A 277 17.67 31.95 23.50
C GLN A 277 16.43 32.87 23.40
N LYS A 278 16.04 33.39 24.59
CA LYS A 278 15.02 34.40 24.92
C LYS A 278 13.58 33.88 25.09
N SER A 279 12.83 34.21 26.15
CA SER A 279 13.10 34.94 27.40
C SER A 279 11.90 34.76 28.32
N THR A 280 12.18 34.73 29.61
CA THR A 280 11.28 34.75 30.78
C THR A 280 10.49 36.05 30.94
N THR A 281 9.23 35.97 31.42
CA THR A 281 8.59 36.96 32.30
C THR A 281 7.55 36.31 33.21
N ALA A 282 7.36 36.91 34.38
CA ALA A 282 6.87 36.31 35.63
C ALA A 282 5.34 36.42 35.87
N LEU A 283 4.84 35.52 36.75
CA LEU A 283 3.82 35.62 37.84
C LEU A 283 2.82 36.81 37.87
N PRO A 284 1.57 36.64 38.40
CA PRO A 284 1.34 36.09 39.74
C PRO A 284 0.11 35.19 40.00
N ARG A 285 0.21 34.52 41.16
CA ARG A 285 -0.84 33.80 41.91
C ARG A 285 -2.06 34.68 42.25
N SER A 286 -3.24 34.06 42.29
CA SER A 286 -4.33 34.45 43.19
C SER A 286 -4.88 33.22 43.93
N GLN A 287 -5.17 33.42 45.22
CA GLN A 287 -5.69 32.45 46.20
C GLN A 287 -7.23 32.36 46.17
N ASN A 288 -7.74 31.43 47.00
CA ASN A 288 -9.12 31.25 47.53
C ASN A 288 -10.04 30.36 46.70
N SER A 289 -10.88 29.47 47.23
CA SER A 289 -11.16 28.98 48.60
C SER A 289 -12.22 27.85 48.51
N SER A 290 -12.28 26.98 49.53
CA SER A 290 -13.42 26.12 49.97
C SER A 290 -13.94 25.06 48.98
N GLY A 291 -14.11 23.77 49.29
CA GLY A 291 -14.26 23.05 50.55
C GLY A 291 -15.52 22.18 50.47
N SER A 292 -15.42 20.85 50.62
CA SER A 292 -16.42 20.03 51.32
C SER A 292 -16.03 18.55 51.36
N LYS A 293 -16.22 17.99 52.54
CA LYS A 293 -15.93 16.63 53.00
C LYS A 293 -16.93 15.61 52.41
N ARG A 294 -16.52 14.34 52.29
CA ARG A 294 -17.12 13.22 53.04
C ARG A 294 -16.37 11.90 52.85
N ASN A 295 -15.93 11.36 53.98
CA ASN A 295 -15.50 9.98 54.20
C ASN A 295 -16.62 8.98 53.93
N ARG A 296 -16.25 7.75 53.54
CA ARG A 296 -16.72 6.52 54.23
C ARG A 296 -15.77 5.36 53.93
N SER A 297 -15.09 4.95 54.99
CA SER A 297 -14.37 3.70 55.18
C SER A 297 -15.35 2.56 55.49
N TYR A 298 -14.99 1.32 55.13
CA TYR A 298 -15.32 0.13 55.89
C TYR A 298 -14.17 -0.89 55.79
N SER A 299 -13.53 -1.11 56.94
CA SER A 299 -12.75 -2.29 57.35
C SER A 299 -13.57 -3.57 57.17
N GLY A 300 -13.05 -4.74 56.82
CA GLY A 300 -11.93 -5.48 57.44
C GLY A 300 -12.50 -6.78 58.04
N ILE A 301 -11.76 -7.89 57.99
CA ILE A 301 -11.66 -8.93 59.02
C ILE A 301 -10.60 -9.96 58.56
N THR A 302 -9.64 -10.15 59.45
CA THR A 302 -8.51 -11.08 59.51
C THR A 302 -8.86 -12.29 60.37
N SER A 303 -8.20 -13.43 60.12
CA SER A 303 -7.60 -14.36 61.11
C SER A 303 -7.44 -15.73 60.43
N ASP A 304 -6.24 -16.20 60.10
CA ASP A 304 -5.14 -16.69 60.97
C ASP A 304 -5.31 -18.14 61.46
N ASP A 305 -4.13 -18.77 61.48
CA ASP A 305 -3.69 -19.97 62.22
C ASP A 305 -3.91 -21.36 61.61
N THR A 306 -2.88 -21.96 60.99
CA THR A 306 -1.61 -22.54 61.53
C THR A 306 -1.77 -23.93 62.14
N ALA A 307 -1.08 -24.92 61.57
CA ALA A 307 0.04 -25.60 62.22
C ALA A 307 0.31 -27.00 61.62
N GLN A 308 1.59 -27.19 61.23
CA GLN A 308 2.44 -28.36 61.54
C GLN A 308 2.07 -29.70 60.88
N THR A 309 2.95 -30.55 60.36
CA THR A 309 4.40 -30.83 60.41
C THR A 309 4.55 -32.05 59.46
N SER A 310 5.64 -32.45 58.82
CA SER A 310 7.08 -32.22 58.93
C SER A 310 7.73 -33.00 57.78
N SER A 311 8.89 -32.52 57.32
CA SER A 311 10.07 -33.23 56.78
C SER A 311 10.03 -34.78 56.66
N THR A 312 10.71 -35.42 55.70
CA THR A 312 12.17 -35.36 55.52
C THR A 312 12.61 -36.05 54.22
N SER A 313 13.71 -35.52 53.69
CA SER A 313 14.57 -35.90 52.56
C SER A 313 15.33 -37.23 52.66
N GLY A 314 15.83 -37.69 51.50
CA GLY A 314 17.03 -38.55 51.37
C GLY A 314 16.80 -39.72 50.41
N SER A 315 17.27 -39.72 49.16
CA SER A 315 18.66 -39.82 48.63
C SER A 315 19.02 -41.25 48.20
N SER A 316 19.60 -41.36 46.99
CA SER A 316 20.57 -42.38 46.51
C SER A 316 20.09 -43.85 46.47
N GLU A 317 20.53 -44.78 45.63
CA GLU A 317 21.43 -44.88 44.47
C GLU A 317 21.37 -46.36 44.03
N LEU A 318 21.62 -46.59 42.74
CA LEU A 318 22.37 -47.70 42.13
C LEU A 318 21.96 -49.19 42.25
N SER A 319 22.21 -49.82 41.10
CA SER A 319 22.61 -51.22 40.86
C SER A 319 21.48 -52.20 40.50
N SER A 320 21.65 -53.19 39.62
CA SER A 320 22.57 -53.48 38.51
C SER A 320 22.15 -54.84 37.93
N ASN A 321 22.50 -55.07 36.66
CA ASN A 321 22.87 -56.38 36.05
C ASN A 321 21.93 -57.60 36.14
N SER A 322 21.61 -58.22 34.99
CA SER A 322 22.54 -59.17 34.34
C SER A 322 21.96 -59.89 33.10
N ASN A 323 22.83 -60.03 32.10
CA ASN A 323 23.12 -61.18 31.21
C ASN A 323 22.02 -61.72 30.24
N GLN A 324 22.22 -61.74 28.92
CA GLN A 324 23.20 -62.44 28.04
C GLN A 324 22.79 -63.89 27.65
N PHE A 325 22.74 -64.08 26.31
CA PHE A 325 23.09 -65.25 25.48
C PHE A 325 22.20 -66.51 25.38
N SER A 326 21.71 -66.75 24.16
CA SER A 326 21.75 -67.99 23.33
C SER A 326 20.79 -67.77 22.12
N GLU A 327 21.20 -67.62 20.85
CA GLU A 327 21.75 -68.62 19.89
C GLU A 327 21.16 -70.01 20.14
N GLU A 328 20.42 -70.69 19.26
CA GLU A 328 20.19 -70.72 17.82
C GLU A 328 18.83 -71.42 17.63
N TRP A 329 18.18 -71.30 16.46
CA TRP A 329 17.77 -72.43 15.60
C TRP A 329 17.02 -71.89 14.37
N SER A 330 17.33 -72.52 13.25
CA SER A 330 17.19 -72.07 11.88
C SER A 330 15.97 -72.65 11.15
N GLU A 331 15.61 -71.99 10.04
CA GLU A 331 14.97 -72.52 8.82
C GLU A 331 13.52 -73.06 8.86
N ARG A 332 12.61 -72.33 8.19
CA ARG A 332 11.86 -72.73 6.96
C ARG A 332 10.58 -71.89 6.78
N ASP A 333 10.50 -71.07 5.74
CA ASP A 333 9.79 -71.38 4.47
C ASP A 333 9.60 -70.07 3.65
N PRO A 334 9.93 -70.04 2.35
CA PRO A 334 9.84 -68.85 1.50
C PRO A 334 8.56 -68.87 0.66
N LYS A 335 7.79 -67.77 0.63
CA LYS A 335 6.78 -67.50 -0.42
C LYS A 335 6.28 -66.06 -0.39
N PHE A 336 7.03 -65.18 -1.04
CA PHE A 336 6.47 -63.96 -1.65
C PHE A 336 7.06 -63.83 -3.05
N GLN A 337 6.27 -64.20 -4.06
CA GLN A 337 6.47 -63.75 -5.43
C GLN A 337 5.43 -62.65 -5.74
N PRO A 338 5.77 -61.64 -6.55
CA PRO A 338 4.81 -60.63 -6.99
C PRO A 338 3.83 -61.24 -8.01
N LEU A 339 2.54 -60.97 -7.83
CA LEU A 339 1.47 -61.36 -8.74
C LEU A 339 1.67 -60.73 -10.13
N SER A 340 1.81 -61.55 -11.16
CA SER A 340 1.84 -61.14 -12.55
C SER A 340 0.42 -60.88 -13.09
N ALA A 341 0.35 -60.08 -14.17
CA ALA A 341 -0.88 -59.59 -14.82
C ALA A 341 -1.87 -60.67 -15.30
N VAL A 342 -1.51 -61.95 -15.26
CA VAL A 342 -2.36 -63.07 -15.71
C VAL A 342 -3.47 -63.40 -14.70
N ASN A 343 -3.28 -63.12 -13.40
CA ASN A 343 -4.29 -63.43 -12.37
C ASN A 343 -5.44 -62.42 -12.26
N PHE A 344 -5.34 -61.24 -12.88
CA PHE A 344 -6.41 -60.23 -12.88
C PHE A 344 -7.53 -60.59 -13.88
N SER A 345 -7.17 -61.24 -15.00
CA SER A 345 -8.10 -61.70 -16.04
C SER A 345 -9.06 -62.78 -15.54
N PHE A 346 -8.59 -63.68 -14.66
CA PHE A 346 -9.39 -64.80 -14.17
C PHE A 346 -10.48 -64.36 -13.17
N LYS A 347 -10.18 -63.41 -12.27
CA LYS A 347 -11.16 -62.86 -11.31
C LYS A 347 -12.21 -61.95 -11.95
N TYR A 348 -11.86 -61.25 -13.04
CA TYR A 348 -12.83 -60.42 -13.77
C TYR A 348 -13.91 -61.27 -14.45
N LYS A 349 -13.57 -62.48 -14.91
CA LYS A 349 -14.51 -63.41 -15.52
C LYS A 349 -15.49 -64.01 -14.52
N GLU A 350 -15.03 -64.33 -13.31
CA GLU A 350 -15.87 -64.77 -12.18
C GLU A 350 -16.86 -63.68 -11.74
N TRP A 351 -16.42 -62.43 -11.62
CA TRP A 351 -17.30 -61.32 -11.24
C TRP A 351 -18.31 -60.96 -12.32
N SER A 352 -17.93 -61.06 -13.59
CA SER A 352 -18.86 -60.87 -14.71
C SER A 352 -19.95 -61.95 -14.77
N GLU A 353 -19.61 -63.21 -14.48
CA GLU A 353 -20.62 -64.28 -14.41
C GLU A 353 -21.52 -64.18 -13.18
N ALA A 354 -20.99 -63.82 -12.01
CA ALA A 354 -21.79 -63.58 -10.81
C ALA A 354 -22.78 -62.42 -11.01
N PHE A 355 -22.38 -61.36 -11.72
CA PHE A 355 -23.25 -60.23 -12.04
C PHE A 355 -24.35 -60.60 -13.05
N LYS A 356 -24.03 -61.44 -14.04
CA LYS A 356 -25.01 -61.99 -15.01
C LYS A 356 -26.02 -62.93 -14.36
N GLN A 357 -25.59 -63.77 -13.42
CA GLN A 357 -26.50 -64.65 -12.66
C GLN A 357 -27.42 -63.86 -11.74
N SER A 358 -26.91 -62.82 -11.08
CA SER A 358 -27.70 -61.96 -10.19
C SER A 358 -28.77 -61.17 -10.94
N THR A 359 -28.44 -60.65 -12.14
CA THR A 359 -29.39 -59.96 -13.01
C THR A 359 -30.43 -60.91 -13.60
N ALA A 360 -30.08 -62.15 -13.92
CA ALA A 360 -31.02 -63.16 -14.39
C ALA A 360 -32.04 -63.60 -13.31
N ILE A 361 -31.61 -63.68 -12.04
CA ILE A 361 -32.48 -64.03 -10.91
C ILE A 361 -33.52 -62.92 -10.66
N ILE A 362 -33.07 -61.67 -10.60
CA ILE A 362 -33.97 -60.51 -10.39
C ILE A 362 -34.96 -60.36 -11.55
N THR A 363 -34.52 -60.62 -12.79
CA THR A 363 -35.40 -60.55 -13.96
C THR A 363 -36.46 -61.66 -13.95
N ASN A 364 -36.11 -62.86 -13.47
CA ASN A 364 -37.06 -63.97 -13.34
C ASN A 364 -38.05 -63.79 -12.19
N GLU A 365 -37.65 -63.20 -11.07
CA GLU A 365 -38.58 -62.87 -9.96
C GLU A 365 -39.60 -61.82 -10.39
N ILE A 366 -39.15 -60.78 -11.10
CA ILE A 366 -40.04 -59.74 -11.64
C ILE A 366 -41.00 -60.32 -12.69
N LEU A 367 -40.55 -61.24 -13.55
CA LEU A 367 -41.40 -61.92 -14.54
C LEU A 367 -42.41 -62.88 -13.89
N GLN A 368 -42.05 -63.56 -12.79
CA GLN A 368 -42.97 -64.42 -12.04
C GLN A 368 -44.06 -63.61 -11.31
N ASP A 369 -43.69 -62.46 -10.73
CA ASP A 369 -44.66 -61.56 -10.09
C ASP A 369 -45.59 -60.89 -11.13
N PHE A 370 -45.07 -60.58 -12.32
CA PHE A 370 -45.86 -60.07 -13.44
C PHE A 370 -46.83 -61.13 -14.00
N ALA A 371 -46.38 -62.39 -14.13
CA ALA A 371 -47.23 -63.51 -14.55
C ALA A 371 -48.34 -63.82 -13.54
N LYS A 372 -48.07 -63.64 -12.24
CA LYS A 372 -49.04 -63.79 -11.15
C LYS A 372 -50.11 -62.70 -11.18
N LEU A 373 -49.71 -61.45 -11.42
CA LEU A 373 -50.62 -60.29 -11.55
C LEU A 373 -51.47 -60.34 -12.84
N SER A 374 -50.95 -60.91 -13.93
CA SER A 374 -51.69 -61.06 -15.20
C SER A 374 -52.85 -62.07 -15.15
N LYS A 375 -52.86 -62.97 -14.16
CA LYS A 375 -53.95 -63.96 -13.96
C LYS A 375 -55.11 -63.43 -13.12
N GLU A 376 -54.91 -62.37 -12.34
CA GLU A 376 -55.93 -61.85 -11.40
C GLU A 376 -56.79 -60.72 -11.98
N TYR A 377 -56.41 -60.12 -13.11
CA TYR A 377 -57.15 -59.02 -13.72
C TYR A 377 -57.44 -59.29 -15.20
N ILE A 378 -58.72 -59.25 -15.57
CA ILE A 378 -59.18 -59.44 -16.95
C ILE A 378 -58.65 -58.28 -17.80
N LEU A 379 -57.63 -58.56 -18.63
CA LEU A 379 -57.09 -57.61 -19.60
C LEU A 379 -57.72 -57.81 -20.98
N PRO A 380 -57.94 -56.72 -21.77
CA PRO A 380 -58.60 -56.78 -23.07
C PRO A 380 -57.75 -57.47 -24.16
N ASP A 381 -58.43 -57.97 -25.20
CA ASP A 381 -57.89 -58.74 -26.34
C ASP A 381 -56.73 -58.07 -27.11
N ALA A 382 -56.47 -56.78 -26.90
CA ALA A 382 -55.37 -56.03 -27.53
C ALA A 382 -53.96 -56.57 -27.18
N ILE A 383 -53.81 -57.33 -26.08
CA ILE A 383 -52.50 -57.89 -25.67
C ILE A 383 -52.14 -59.16 -26.48
N LYS A 384 -53.13 -59.89 -27.03
CA LYS A 384 -52.85 -61.02 -27.93
C LYS A 384 -52.27 -60.57 -29.27
N GLU A 385 -52.56 -59.35 -29.71
CA GLU A 385 -52.03 -58.80 -30.96
C GLU A 385 -50.59 -58.31 -30.80
N ILE A 386 -50.23 -57.75 -29.63
CA ILE A 386 -48.87 -57.29 -29.32
C ILE A 386 -47.88 -58.47 -29.16
N ALA A 387 -48.36 -59.64 -28.70
CA ALA A 387 -47.55 -60.85 -28.58
C ALA A 387 -47.07 -61.43 -29.93
N THR A 388 -47.55 -60.90 -31.07
CA THR A 388 -47.12 -61.33 -32.41
C THR A 388 -46.06 -60.42 -33.05
N LEU A 389 -45.67 -59.32 -32.38
CA LEU A 389 -44.68 -58.37 -32.90
C LEU A 389 -43.27 -58.62 -32.33
N ASN A 390 -42.26 -58.26 -33.13
CA ASN A 390 -40.85 -58.56 -32.87
C ASN A 390 -40.35 -57.99 -31.52
N ARG A 391 -39.43 -58.72 -30.89
CA ARG A 391 -38.98 -58.58 -29.49
C ARG A 391 -38.53 -57.18 -29.10
N SER A 392 -37.91 -56.42 -30.01
CA SER A 392 -37.42 -55.06 -29.73
C SER A 392 -38.52 -54.01 -29.63
N THR A 393 -39.67 -54.22 -30.30
CA THR A 393 -40.79 -53.26 -30.27
C THR A 393 -41.70 -53.47 -29.06
N SER A 394 -41.81 -54.72 -28.61
CA SER A 394 -42.50 -55.11 -27.38
C SER A 394 -41.86 -54.50 -26.12
N GLU A 395 -40.52 -54.46 -26.06
CA GLU A 395 -39.79 -53.92 -24.90
C GLU A 395 -39.97 -52.40 -24.77
N HIS A 396 -39.98 -51.66 -25.88
CA HIS A 396 -40.11 -50.20 -25.88
C HIS A 396 -41.53 -49.72 -25.54
N LEU A 397 -42.56 -50.41 -26.04
CA LEU A 397 -43.96 -50.07 -25.76
C LEU A 397 -44.40 -50.50 -24.35
N THR A 398 -43.85 -51.60 -23.83
CA THR A 398 -44.07 -52.03 -22.44
C THR A 398 -43.48 -51.01 -21.46
N TYR A 399 -42.30 -50.46 -21.77
CA TYR A 399 -41.67 -49.40 -20.98
C TYR A 399 -42.54 -48.14 -20.96
N LEU A 400 -42.98 -47.64 -22.11
CA LEU A 400 -43.86 -46.46 -22.25
C LEU A 400 -45.21 -46.62 -21.54
N PHE A 401 -45.79 -47.83 -21.55
CA PHE A 401 -47.08 -48.10 -20.90
C PHE A 401 -46.94 -48.16 -19.37
N ILE A 402 -45.85 -48.78 -18.86
CA ILE A 402 -45.55 -48.83 -17.42
C ILE A 402 -45.29 -47.43 -16.87
N THR A 403 -44.54 -46.58 -17.59
CA THR A 403 -44.24 -45.20 -17.16
C THR A 403 -45.51 -44.34 -17.09
N ASN A 404 -46.44 -44.49 -18.03
CA ASN A 404 -47.70 -43.75 -18.04
C ASN A 404 -48.72 -44.26 -17.01
N TYR A 405 -48.79 -45.58 -16.77
CA TYR A 405 -49.67 -46.15 -15.75
C TYR A 405 -49.21 -45.80 -14.33
N LEU A 406 -47.90 -45.86 -14.04
CA LEU A 406 -47.33 -45.45 -12.75
C LEU A 406 -47.54 -43.95 -12.47
N ASN A 407 -47.49 -43.10 -13.50
CA ASN A 407 -47.78 -41.67 -13.39
C ASN A 407 -49.23 -41.37 -12.97
N SER A 408 -50.19 -42.24 -13.27
CA SER A 408 -51.60 -42.05 -12.87
C SER A 408 -51.88 -42.47 -11.42
N VAL A 409 -51.19 -43.49 -10.92
CA VAL A 409 -51.39 -44.04 -9.57
C VAL A 409 -50.76 -43.14 -8.48
N VAL A 410 -49.70 -42.41 -8.82
CA VAL A 410 -48.99 -41.51 -7.88
C VAL A 410 -49.76 -40.21 -7.59
N GLN A 411 -50.73 -39.82 -8.44
CA GLN A 411 -51.52 -38.59 -8.22
C GLN A 411 -52.59 -38.70 -7.12
N GLY A 412 -52.98 -39.92 -6.71
CA GLY A 412 -54.05 -40.13 -5.72
C GLY A 412 -53.66 -39.98 -4.24
N LYS A 413 -52.37 -39.94 -3.89
CA LYS A 413 -51.90 -40.01 -2.48
C LYS A 413 -51.13 -38.78 -1.97
N LYS A 414 -51.10 -37.67 -2.74
CA LYS A 414 -50.31 -36.48 -2.39
C LYS A 414 -50.89 -35.60 -1.27
N ALA A 415 -52.19 -35.64 -1.00
CA ALA A 415 -52.81 -34.78 0.03
C ALA A 415 -52.42 -35.16 1.48
N ASP A 416 -52.12 -36.44 1.75
CA ASP A 416 -51.71 -36.91 3.07
C ASP A 416 -50.20 -36.78 3.33
N VAL A 417 -49.41 -36.61 2.27
CA VAL A 417 -47.95 -36.37 2.36
C VAL A 417 -47.69 -34.89 2.66
N PHE A 418 -48.42 -33.97 2.02
CA PHE A 418 -48.30 -32.53 2.31
C PHE A 418 -48.80 -32.15 3.72
N ARG A 419 -49.86 -32.80 4.24
CA ARG A 419 -50.29 -32.60 5.64
C ARG A 419 -49.32 -33.16 6.68
N LYS A 420 -48.44 -34.09 6.30
CA LYS A 420 -47.38 -34.64 7.16
C LYS A 420 -46.05 -33.87 7.03
N LEU A 421 -45.82 -33.20 5.90
CA LEU A 421 -44.67 -32.32 5.67
C LEU A 421 -44.78 -30.97 6.42
N ASP A 422 -46.01 -30.47 6.68
CA ASP A 422 -46.24 -29.24 7.46
C ASP A 422 -45.91 -29.37 8.98
N ARG A 423 -45.45 -30.53 9.46
CA ARG A 423 -45.27 -30.81 10.90
C ARG A 423 -43.87 -31.32 11.33
N ILE A 424 -42.81 -31.19 10.52
CA ILE A 424 -41.42 -31.66 10.80
C ILE A 424 -40.39 -30.55 10.40
N PRO A 425 -39.22 -30.38 11.07
CA PRO A 425 -38.79 -29.10 11.62
C PRO A 425 -38.12 -28.16 10.61
N ASN A 426 -38.93 -27.31 10.00
CA ASN A 426 -38.48 -25.99 9.60
C ASN A 426 -37.82 -25.24 10.77
N TYR A 427 -38.08 -25.58 12.03
CA TYR A 427 -37.48 -24.92 13.18
C TYR A 427 -35.95 -24.98 13.25
N PHE A 428 -35.25 -26.01 12.75
CA PHE A 428 -33.78 -26.09 12.91
C PHE A 428 -33.04 -25.34 11.80
N ILE A 429 -33.42 -25.50 10.53
CA ILE A 429 -32.81 -24.76 9.42
C ILE A 429 -33.31 -23.31 9.41
N TYR A 430 -34.60 -23.07 9.68
CA TYR A 430 -35.18 -21.73 9.72
C TYR A 430 -34.77 -20.95 10.98
N ALA A 431 -34.57 -21.58 12.15
CA ALA A 431 -34.03 -20.86 13.31
C ALA A 431 -32.52 -20.65 13.25
N THR A 432 -31.72 -21.57 12.68
CA THR A 432 -30.25 -21.41 12.65
C THR A 432 -29.75 -20.62 11.43
N LEU A 433 -30.50 -20.58 10.32
CA LEU A 433 -30.16 -19.74 9.15
C LEU A 433 -30.79 -18.33 9.18
N ASN A 434 -31.90 -18.13 9.90
CA ASN A 434 -32.57 -16.80 9.99
C ASN A 434 -32.43 -16.14 11.37
N GLN A 435 -31.70 -16.72 12.32
CA GLN A 435 -31.35 -15.98 13.53
C GLN A 435 -30.34 -14.88 13.18
N PRO A 436 -30.49 -13.67 13.76
CA PRO A 436 -29.51 -12.61 13.58
C PRO A 436 -28.14 -13.11 14.06
N ASP A 437 -27.07 -12.63 13.44
CA ASP A 437 -25.72 -12.80 14.00
C ASP A 437 -25.72 -12.23 15.43
N ASP A 438 -25.09 -12.94 16.37
CA ASP A 438 -24.95 -12.60 17.80
C ASP A 438 -26.16 -12.91 18.71
N VAL A 439 -26.70 -14.13 18.64
CA VAL A 439 -27.65 -14.62 19.64
C VAL A 439 -26.93 -15.10 20.90
N VAL A 440 -27.30 -14.51 22.04
CA VAL A 440 -26.91 -15.02 23.36
C VAL A 440 -27.60 -16.37 23.58
N LEU A 441 -26.81 -17.44 23.70
CA LEU A 441 -27.33 -18.74 24.14
C LEU A 441 -27.71 -18.62 25.62
N GLY A 442 -28.84 -19.22 26.04
CA GLY A 442 -29.47 -18.98 27.34
C GLY A 442 -28.54 -19.23 28.55
N ASN A 443 -28.99 -18.78 29.75
CA ASN A 443 -28.31 -18.66 31.07
C ASN A 443 -27.48 -19.85 31.62
N SER A 444 -27.13 -20.83 30.80
CA SER A 444 -26.06 -21.78 31.05
C SER A 444 -24.79 -21.04 31.53
N GLN A 445 -24.27 -21.46 32.69
CA GLN A 445 -23.03 -20.86 33.20
C GLN A 445 -21.90 -21.07 32.18
N PRO A 446 -21.00 -20.08 32.01
CA PRO A 446 -19.82 -20.27 31.18
C PRO A 446 -19.09 -21.51 31.65
N ILE A 447 -18.67 -22.34 30.70
CA ILE A 447 -17.89 -23.53 31.02
C ILE A 447 -16.52 -23.04 31.44
N THR A 448 -16.21 -23.14 32.74
CA THR A 448 -14.90 -22.77 33.28
C THR A 448 -13.95 -23.96 33.38
N SER A 449 -14.44 -25.18 33.22
CA SER A 449 -13.63 -26.39 33.26
C SER A 449 -13.16 -26.77 31.85
N THR A 450 -11.84 -26.90 31.68
CA THR A 450 -11.26 -27.56 30.51
C THR A 450 -11.82 -28.99 30.39
N PRO A 451 -11.92 -29.53 29.16
CA PRO A 451 -12.35 -30.91 28.97
C PRO A 451 -11.41 -31.83 29.77
N ASN A 452 -11.97 -32.84 30.43
CA ASN A 452 -11.16 -33.78 31.21
C ASN A 452 -10.34 -34.65 30.24
N PHE A 453 -9.11 -34.20 29.96
CA PHE A 453 -8.20 -34.89 29.05
C PHE A 453 -7.80 -36.28 29.55
N GLU A 454 -7.83 -36.53 30.87
CA GLU A 454 -7.53 -37.85 31.44
C GLU A 454 -8.58 -38.90 31.05
N ALA A 455 -9.81 -38.48 30.76
CA ALA A 455 -10.87 -39.36 30.28
C ALA A 455 -10.74 -39.71 28.78
N ILE A 456 -9.83 -39.04 28.06
CA ILE A 456 -9.57 -39.30 26.64
C ILE A 456 -8.28 -40.11 26.56
N ASP A 457 -8.39 -41.42 26.32
CA ASP A 457 -7.22 -42.27 26.12
C ASP A 457 -6.48 -41.84 24.83
N LEU A 458 -5.32 -41.20 25.01
CA LEU A 458 -4.41 -40.74 23.96
C LEU A 458 -3.06 -41.49 24.01
N SER A 459 -2.97 -42.56 24.79
CA SER A 459 -1.70 -43.27 25.08
C SER A 459 -1.05 -43.93 23.86
N TYR A 460 -1.79 -44.11 22.77
CA TYR A 460 -1.33 -44.77 21.54
C TYR A 460 -0.68 -43.84 20.51
N LEU A 461 -0.71 -42.51 20.72
CA LEU A 461 -0.06 -41.54 19.84
C LEU A 461 1.35 -41.19 20.35
N ASN A 462 2.25 -40.81 19.44
CA ASN A 462 3.53 -40.24 19.87
C ASN A 462 3.31 -38.90 20.60
N LEU A 463 4.31 -38.44 21.36
CA LEU A 463 4.19 -37.25 22.22
C LEU A 463 3.77 -35.99 21.43
N GLU A 464 4.32 -35.81 20.24
CA GLU A 464 4.05 -34.64 19.39
C GLU A 464 2.63 -34.64 18.82
N GLU A 465 2.17 -35.77 18.28
CA GLU A 465 0.80 -35.96 17.82
C GLU A 465 -0.21 -35.83 18.96
N ASN A 466 0.15 -36.28 20.17
CA ASN A 466 -0.68 -36.16 21.35
C ASN A 466 -0.87 -34.68 21.73
N GLU A 467 0.22 -33.91 21.81
CA GLU A 467 0.15 -32.47 22.09
C GLU A 467 -0.60 -31.70 21.00
N ARG A 468 -0.37 -32.03 19.73
CA ARG A 468 -1.11 -31.46 18.59
C ARG A 468 -2.61 -31.75 18.69
N ARG A 469 -3.00 -32.99 19.05
CA ARG A 469 -4.40 -33.39 19.19
C ARG A 469 -5.07 -32.77 20.41
N LYS A 470 -4.36 -32.63 21.54
CA LYS A 470 -4.87 -31.91 22.72
C LYS A 470 -5.19 -30.45 22.38
N LYS A 471 -4.32 -29.78 21.63
CA LYS A 471 -4.57 -28.42 21.13
C LYS A 471 -5.85 -28.36 20.29
N LEU A 472 -6.00 -29.24 19.31
CA LEU A 472 -7.21 -29.30 18.48
C LEU A 472 -8.48 -29.54 19.30
N ILE A 473 -8.44 -30.47 20.26
CA ILE A 473 -9.54 -30.75 21.17
C ILE A 473 -9.93 -29.49 21.96
N ASN A 474 -8.94 -28.74 22.46
CA ASN A 474 -9.20 -27.49 23.18
C ASN A 474 -9.89 -26.45 22.30
N TYR A 475 -9.42 -26.26 21.06
CA TYR A 475 -10.06 -25.34 20.12
C TYR A 475 -11.50 -25.74 19.83
N LEU A 476 -11.75 -27.01 19.50
CA LEU A 476 -13.10 -27.50 19.22
C LEU A 476 -14.03 -27.38 20.43
N TRP A 477 -13.50 -27.55 21.64
CA TRP A 477 -14.24 -27.30 22.88
C TRP A 477 -14.70 -25.85 22.98
N VAL A 478 -13.77 -24.89 22.86
CA VAL A 478 -14.07 -23.45 22.97
C VAL A 478 -15.01 -22.98 21.85
N ILE A 479 -14.79 -23.42 20.61
CA ILE A 479 -15.64 -23.04 19.46
C ILE A 479 -17.04 -23.62 19.62
N SER A 480 -17.16 -24.90 20.03
CA SER A 480 -18.47 -25.52 20.27
C SER A 480 -19.24 -24.82 21.41
N ALA A 481 -18.53 -24.27 22.40
CA ALA A 481 -19.11 -23.44 23.47
C ALA A 481 -19.50 -22.03 23.01
N CYS A 482 -19.22 -21.64 21.76
CA CYS A 482 -19.39 -20.26 21.28
C CYS A 482 -18.67 -19.23 22.15
N GLN A 483 -17.47 -19.59 22.62
CA GLN A 483 -16.60 -18.74 23.41
C GLN A 483 -15.46 -18.19 22.54
N HIS A 484 -14.85 -17.08 22.98
CA HIS A 484 -13.76 -16.42 22.26
C HIS A 484 -12.40 -16.58 22.93
N GLU A 485 -12.37 -16.83 24.23
CA GLU A 485 -11.15 -16.97 25.03
C GLU A 485 -11.24 -18.25 25.86
N GLU A 486 -10.12 -18.93 26.05
CA GLU A 486 -10.03 -20.16 26.87
C GLU A 486 -10.38 -19.90 28.35
N ASN A 487 -10.19 -18.67 28.84
CA ASN A 487 -10.27 -18.31 30.27
C ASN A 487 -11.44 -17.38 30.62
N GLY A 488 -12.33 -17.08 29.67
CA GLY A 488 -13.34 -16.05 29.85
C GLY A 488 -14.58 -16.51 30.62
N THR A 489 -14.97 -15.75 31.65
CA THR A 489 -16.30 -15.74 32.30
C THR A 489 -17.43 -15.27 31.35
N ILE A 490 -17.20 -15.36 30.04
CA ILE A 490 -17.93 -14.65 29.01
C ILE A 490 -19.15 -15.47 28.60
N GLN A 491 -20.26 -14.75 28.46
CA GLN A 491 -21.53 -15.21 27.94
C GLN A 491 -21.36 -15.88 26.57
N ARG A 492 -21.93 -17.08 26.39
CA ARG A 492 -21.90 -17.80 25.10
C ARG A 492 -22.66 -16.99 24.03
N ARG A 493 -21.96 -16.61 22.95
CA ARG A 493 -22.55 -15.84 21.84
C ARG A 493 -22.44 -16.61 20.55
N PHE A 494 -23.57 -17.08 20.05
CA PHE A 494 -23.62 -17.78 18.79
C PHE A 494 -23.40 -16.80 17.64
N ASN A 495 -22.30 -16.99 16.90
CA ASN A 495 -21.99 -16.26 15.70
C ASN A 495 -21.61 -17.24 14.60
N LYS A 496 -22.56 -17.49 13.69
CA LYS A 496 -22.43 -18.48 12.62
C LYS A 496 -21.23 -18.20 11.72
N LYS A 497 -21.04 -16.94 11.33
CA LYS A 497 -19.94 -16.51 10.46
C LYS A 497 -18.59 -16.79 11.11
N LYS A 498 -18.43 -16.41 12.39
CA LYS A 498 -17.20 -16.65 13.15
C LYS A 498 -16.89 -18.14 13.31
N ILE A 499 -17.89 -18.98 13.59
CA ILE A 499 -17.71 -20.44 13.65
C ILE A 499 -17.23 -20.98 12.30
N ALA A 500 -17.83 -20.52 11.20
CA ALA A 500 -17.42 -20.93 9.85
C ALA A 500 -15.98 -20.49 9.54
N ASP A 501 -15.62 -19.23 9.82
CA ASP A 501 -14.27 -18.70 9.63
C ASP A 501 -13.26 -19.51 10.47
N ILE A 502 -13.48 -19.69 11.78
CA ILE A 502 -12.56 -20.47 12.62
C ILE A 502 -12.43 -21.92 12.11
N THR A 503 -13.53 -22.55 11.69
CA THR A 503 -13.50 -23.91 11.14
C THR A 503 -12.64 -24.00 9.88
N LEU A 504 -12.75 -23.01 8.99
CA LEU A 504 -11.88 -22.90 7.81
C LEU A 504 -10.42 -22.68 8.18
N GLY A 505 -10.16 -21.84 9.19
CA GLY A 505 -8.82 -21.66 9.73
C GLY A 505 -8.23 -22.98 10.25
N LEU A 506 -9.01 -23.77 11.01
CA LEU A 506 -8.57 -25.08 11.51
C LEU A 506 -8.22 -26.05 10.37
N LEU A 507 -8.93 -26.01 9.24
CA LEU A 507 -8.64 -26.87 8.09
C LEU A 507 -7.27 -26.60 7.44
N THR A 508 -6.63 -25.47 7.72
CA THR A 508 -5.27 -25.20 7.23
C THR A 508 -4.17 -25.92 8.00
N GLU A 509 -4.45 -26.27 9.26
CA GLU A 509 -3.49 -26.93 10.15
C GLU A 509 -3.88 -28.38 10.43
N PHE A 510 -5.16 -28.70 10.44
CA PHE A 510 -5.68 -30.03 10.77
C PHE A 510 -6.47 -30.60 9.60
N SER A 511 -6.26 -31.88 9.32
CA SER A 511 -7.09 -32.59 8.36
C SER A 511 -8.54 -32.70 8.86
N ILE A 512 -9.50 -32.77 7.93
CA ILE A 512 -10.90 -33.04 8.27
C ILE A 512 -11.07 -34.30 9.12
N LEU A 513 -10.24 -35.32 8.91
CA LEU A 513 -10.26 -36.56 9.69
C LEU A 513 -9.87 -36.32 11.15
N GLU A 514 -8.83 -35.50 11.40
CA GLU A 514 -8.44 -35.10 12.75
C GLU A 514 -9.53 -34.29 13.43
N ILE A 515 -10.14 -33.33 12.72
CA ILE A 515 -11.27 -32.53 13.23
C ILE A 515 -12.44 -33.45 13.61
N CYS A 516 -12.82 -34.39 12.76
CA CYS A 516 -13.90 -35.33 13.05
C CYS A 516 -13.56 -36.24 14.25
N ARG A 517 -12.35 -36.79 14.32
CA ARG A 517 -11.89 -37.63 15.44
C ARG A 517 -11.85 -36.86 16.76
N ALA A 518 -11.36 -35.63 16.75
CA ALA A 518 -11.30 -34.78 17.93
C ALA A 518 -12.71 -34.36 18.38
N THR A 519 -13.58 -33.98 17.44
CA THR A 519 -14.99 -33.65 17.74
C THR A 519 -15.72 -34.85 18.34
N ARG A 520 -15.53 -36.06 17.78
CA ARG A 520 -16.06 -37.31 18.32
C ARG A 520 -15.65 -37.56 19.77
N ASN A 521 -14.39 -37.27 20.13
CA ASN A 521 -13.87 -37.49 21.47
C ASN A 521 -14.55 -36.59 22.52
N ILE A 522 -14.82 -35.33 22.19
CA ILE A 522 -15.50 -34.40 23.10
C ILE A 522 -17.02 -34.52 23.06
N TYR A 523 -17.58 -35.09 22.00
CA TYR A 523 -19.02 -35.05 21.69
C TYR A 523 -19.94 -35.48 22.85
N LYS A 524 -19.54 -36.51 23.61
CA LYS A 524 -20.32 -37.02 24.75
C LYS A 524 -20.36 -36.05 25.93
N GLN A 525 -19.35 -35.20 26.05
CA GLN A 525 -19.21 -34.22 27.13
C GLN A 525 -19.89 -32.88 26.79
N LEU A 526 -20.27 -32.68 25.53
CA LEU A 526 -20.95 -31.46 25.07
C LEU A 526 -22.42 -31.44 25.52
N ASP A 527 -22.88 -30.27 25.96
CA ASP A 527 -24.31 -30.03 26.14
C ASP A 527 -25.04 -29.91 24.78
N ASN A 528 -26.36 -29.75 24.80
CA ASN A 528 -27.17 -29.75 23.57
C ASN A 528 -26.81 -28.59 22.63
N ASP A 529 -26.57 -27.39 23.15
CA ASP A 529 -26.22 -26.23 22.33
C ASP A 529 -24.81 -26.38 21.72
N GLN A 530 -23.88 -26.92 22.50
CA GLN A 530 -22.54 -27.26 22.02
C GLN A 530 -22.55 -28.36 20.97
N LYS A 531 -23.39 -29.39 21.12
CA LYS A 531 -23.57 -30.44 20.10
C LYS A 531 -24.06 -29.88 18.78
N ILE A 532 -24.95 -28.88 18.82
CA ILE A 532 -25.40 -28.16 17.62
C ILE A 532 -24.21 -27.45 16.96
N CYS A 533 -23.41 -26.71 17.73
CA CYS A 533 -22.24 -26.02 17.21
C CYS A 533 -21.18 -26.99 16.67
N ALA A 534 -20.93 -28.12 17.35
CA ALA A 534 -20.04 -29.17 16.87
C ALA A 534 -20.53 -29.80 15.56
N ASN A 535 -21.85 -30.02 15.41
CA ASN A 535 -22.43 -30.47 14.15
C ASN A 535 -22.23 -29.43 13.03
N LEU A 536 -22.35 -28.13 13.34
CA LEU A 536 -22.06 -27.04 12.39
C LEU A 536 -20.58 -27.02 11.98
N ILE A 537 -19.65 -27.21 12.91
CA ILE A 537 -18.20 -27.31 12.61
C ILE A 537 -17.95 -28.47 11.65
N ILE A 538 -18.48 -29.67 11.92
CA ILE A 538 -18.31 -30.83 11.04
C ILE A 538 -18.93 -30.57 9.67
N MET A 539 -20.12 -29.98 9.63
CA MET A 539 -20.81 -29.65 8.39
C MET A 539 -19.97 -28.67 7.55
N PHE A 540 -19.48 -27.57 8.14
CA PHE A 540 -18.62 -26.63 7.46
C PHE A 540 -17.34 -27.30 6.98
N ALA A 541 -16.64 -28.03 7.87
CA ALA A 541 -15.42 -28.75 7.50
C ALA A 541 -15.65 -29.69 6.31
N THR A 542 -16.77 -30.42 6.32
CA THR A 542 -17.15 -31.38 5.28
C THR A 542 -17.49 -30.69 3.96
N ILE A 543 -18.30 -29.64 3.99
CA ILE A 543 -18.66 -28.88 2.78
C ILE A 543 -17.40 -28.30 2.12
N PHE A 544 -16.52 -27.70 2.91
CA PHE A 544 -15.31 -27.08 2.39
C PHE A 544 -14.30 -28.11 1.87
N TYR A 545 -14.11 -29.21 2.59
CA TYR A 545 -13.25 -30.30 2.14
C TYR A 545 -13.79 -30.97 0.87
N TYR A 546 -15.08 -31.32 0.83
CA TYR A 546 -15.71 -31.94 -0.34
C TYR A 546 -15.57 -31.05 -1.57
N ARG A 547 -15.70 -29.74 -1.39
CA ARG A 547 -15.54 -28.78 -2.47
C ARG A 547 -14.11 -28.70 -3.03
N GLU A 548 -13.11 -28.98 -2.21
CA GLU A 548 -11.70 -28.99 -2.61
C GLU A 548 -11.28 -30.34 -3.21
N ALA A 549 -11.70 -31.44 -2.60
CA ALA A 549 -11.28 -32.80 -2.99
C ALA A 549 -12.21 -33.48 -4.00
N GLY A 550 -13.43 -32.97 -4.19
CA GLY A 550 -14.48 -33.59 -5.02
C GLY A 550 -15.15 -34.82 -4.40
N GLU A 551 -14.48 -35.51 -3.47
CA GLU A 551 -14.98 -36.69 -2.77
C GLU A 551 -14.52 -36.70 -1.30
N LEU A 552 -15.31 -37.34 -0.41
CA LEU A 552 -14.94 -37.54 0.99
C LEU A 552 -14.22 -38.88 1.17
N PRO A 553 -13.04 -38.91 1.80
CA PRO A 553 -12.37 -40.16 2.15
C PRO A 553 -13.28 -41.06 2.99
N ALA A 554 -13.23 -42.37 2.75
CA ALA A 554 -14.06 -43.35 3.46
C ALA A 554 -13.91 -43.24 5.00
N ASP A 555 -12.71 -42.97 5.49
CA ASP A 555 -12.45 -42.78 6.92
C ASP A 555 -13.15 -41.56 7.50
N VAL A 556 -13.27 -40.48 6.73
CA VAL A 556 -14.00 -39.27 7.12
C VAL A 556 -15.49 -39.57 7.16
N GLN A 557 -16.01 -40.27 6.15
CA GLN A 557 -17.40 -40.71 6.11
C GLN A 557 -17.76 -41.58 7.33
N ILE A 558 -16.89 -42.52 7.70
CA ILE A 558 -17.06 -43.37 8.90
C ILE A 558 -17.15 -42.52 10.17
N GLN A 559 -16.30 -41.49 10.33
CA GLN A 559 -16.38 -40.61 11.50
C GLN A 559 -17.67 -39.79 11.51
N ILE A 560 -18.09 -39.26 10.35
CA ILE A 560 -19.35 -38.52 10.23
C ILE A 560 -20.54 -39.41 10.60
N ASP A 561 -20.62 -40.62 10.03
CA ASP A 561 -21.66 -41.60 10.36
C ASP A 561 -21.68 -41.95 11.85
N PHE A 562 -20.51 -42.04 12.47
CA PHE A 562 -20.40 -42.27 13.90
C PHE A 562 -20.96 -41.09 14.72
N ILE A 563 -20.62 -39.86 14.38
CA ILE A 563 -21.12 -38.66 15.08
C ILE A 563 -22.64 -38.50 14.89
N ILE A 564 -23.16 -38.82 13.70
CA ILE A 564 -24.60 -38.92 13.46
C ILE A 564 -25.22 -39.99 14.38
N SER A 565 -24.55 -41.14 14.57
CA SER A 565 -25.05 -42.17 15.49
C SER A 565 -25.07 -41.72 16.95
N LEU A 566 -24.15 -40.83 17.37
CA LEU A 566 -24.13 -40.25 18.71
C LEU A 566 -25.28 -39.27 18.93
N ASN A 567 -25.64 -38.47 17.93
CA ASN A 567 -26.83 -37.61 17.97
C ASN A 567 -28.11 -38.41 18.23
N ASN A 568 -28.17 -39.64 17.71
CA ASN A 568 -29.35 -40.50 17.79
C ASN A 568 -29.49 -41.26 19.12
N LYS A 569 -28.42 -41.33 19.93
CA LYS A 569 -28.46 -41.92 21.26
C LYS A 569 -28.79 -40.81 22.28
N SER A 570 -30.01 -40.27 22.22
CA SER A 570 -30.52 -39.47 23.35
C SER A 570 -30.63 -40.38 24.57
N ASP A 571 -30.13 -39.94 25.72
CA ASP A 571 -29.92 -40.68 26.99
C ASP A 571 -31.20 -41.23 27.67
N SER A 572 -32.28 -41.53 26.94
CA SER A 572 -33.43 -42.22 27.50
C SER A 572 -33.14 -43.72 27.67
N LEU A 573 -32.37 -44.05 28.70
CA LEU A 573 -32.32 -45.42 29.24
C LEU A 573 -33.64 -45.82 29.94
N ASP A 574 -34.57 -44.88 30.19
CA ASP A 574 -35.79 -45.15 30.98
C ASP A 574 -37.16 -44.80 30.35
N SER A 575 -37.30 -44.65 29.03
CA SER A 575 -38.65 -44.70 28.45
C SER A 575 -38.71 -45.19 26.99
N PRO A 576 -39.48 -46.24 26.67
CA PRO A 576 -39.64 -46.73 25.30
C PRO A 576 -40.71 -45.90 24.59
N ARG A 577 -40.37 -44.68 24.17
CA ARG A 577 -41.06 -44.03 23.05
C ARG A 577 -40.18 -44.17 21.82
N LYS A 578 -40.51 -45.15 20.97
CA LYS A 578 -39.99 -45.25 19.60
C LYS A 578 -40.41 -43.99 18.84
N SER A 579 -39.56 -42.98 18.77
CA SER A 579 -39.78 -41.85 17.87
C SER A 579 -39.33 -42.25 16.46
N THR A 580 -40.24 -42.06 15.51
CA THR A 580 -40.05 -42.18 14.06
C THR A 580 -39.07 -41.14 13.48
N ASP A 581 -38.44 -40.32 14.32
CA ASP A 581 -37.66 -39.14 13.93
C ASP A 581 -36.18 -39.45 13.60
N THR A 582 -35.67 -40.61 14.03
CA THR A 582 -34.24 -40.95 13.97
C THR A 582 -33.76 -41.35 12.56
N ILE A 583 -34.62 -42.00 11.77
CA ILE A 583 -34.35 -42.26 10.35
C ILE A 583 -34.42 -40.94 9.56
N SER A 584 -35.21 -39.97 10.03
CA SER A 584 -35.39 -38.68 9.36
C SER A 584 -34.10 -37.84 9.35
N LEU A 585 -33.35 -37.73 10.45
CA LEU A 585 -32.15 -36.88 10.51
C LEU A 585 -30.99 -37.36 9.62
N LYS A 586 -30.77 -38.68 9.54
CA LYS A 586 -29.74 -39.27 8.66
C LYS A 586 -30.06 -39.04 7.18
N TYR A 587 -31.34 -39.20 6.80
CA TYR A 587 -31.80 -38.90 5.45
C TYR A 587 -31.82 -37.39 5.18
N GLN A 588 -32.14 -36.55 6.17
CA GLN A 588 -32.15 -35.08 6.04
C GLN A 588 -30.76 -34.47 5.90
N ILE A 589 -29.75 -34.88 6.67
CA ILE A 589 -28.38 -34.37 6.49
C ILE A 589 -27.84 -34.80 5.13
N LYS A 590 -28.10 -36.06 4.73
CA LYS A 590 -27.73 -36.56 3.40
C LYS A 590 -28.46 -35.77 2.31
N GLU A 591 -29.77 -35.56 2.42
CA GLU A 591 -30.59 -34.79 1.47
C GLU A 591 -30.23 -33.31 1.44
N ILE A 592 -29.86 -32.69 2.56
CA ILE A 592 -29.37 -31.31 2.65
C ILE A 592 -27.99 -31.20 2.02
N MET A 593 -27.09 -32.15 2.28
CA MET A 593 -25.77 -32.19 1.62
C MET A 593 -25.92 -32.41 0.13
N GLU A 594 -26.78 -33.35 -0.30
CA GLU A 594 -27.09 -33.60 -1.72
C GLU A 594 -27.77 -32.39 -2.37
N ASN A 595 -28.69 -31.69 -1.68
CA ASN A 595 -29.35 -30.47 -2.18
C ASN A 595 -28.43 -29.24 -2.18
N ILE A 596 -27.53 -29.08 -1.21
CA ILE A 596 -26.54 -27.99 -1.18
C ILE A 596 -25.51 -28.24 -2.28
N VAL A 597 -25.00 -29.47 -2.41
CA VAL A 597 -24.10 -29.86 -3.50
C VAL A 597 -24.80 -29.64 -4.85
N SER A 598 -26.05 -30.08 -5.01
CA SER A 598 -26.84 -29.86 -6.23
C SER A 598 -27.08 -28.37 -6.49
N LYS A 599 -27.48 -27.57 -5.49
CA LYS A 599 -27.72 -26.12 -5.65
C LYS A 599 -26.43 -25.33 -5.91
N CYS A 600 -25.32 -25.67 -5.26
CA CYS A 600 -24.01 -25.09 -5.54
C CYS A 600 -23.52 -25.42 -6.96
N LEU A 601 -23.96 -26.56 -7.52
CA LEU A 601 -23.73 -26.94 -8.91
C LEU A 601 -24.74 -26.32 -9.90
N MET A 602 -25.88 -25.79 -9.43
CA MET A 602 -26.97 -25.20 -10.25
C MET A 602 -26.94 -23.67 -10.35
N ILE A 603 -26.02 -22.96 -9.67
CA ILE A 603 -25.92 -21.48 -9.73
C ILE A 603 -25.58 -20.96 -11.16
N ASP A 604 -25.25 -21.85 -12.10
CA ASP A 604 -24.95 -21.50 -13.49
C ASP A 604 -26.15 -21.10 -14.37
N GLN A 605 -27.42 -21.17 -13.91
CA GLN A 605 -28.54 -21.19 -14.88
C GLN A 605 -29.67 -20.15 -14.81
N GLU A 606 -29.70 -19.14 -13.92
CA GLU A 606 -30.83 -18.16 -13.97
C GLU A 606 -30.42 -16.69 -13.81
N MET A 607 -30.21 -16.01 -14.95
CA MET A 607 -30.47 -14.57 -15.11
C MET A 607 -31.02 -14.33 -16.52
N PRO A 608 -32.31 -13.99 -16.70
CA PRO A 608 -32.82 -13.55 -18.00
C PRO A 608 -32.15 -12.23 -18.39
N THR A 609 -31.97 -12.01 -19.69
CA THR A 609 -31.46 -10.72 -20.17
C THR A 609 -32.51 -9.63 -19.94
N ALA A 610 -32.07 -8.39 -19.69
CA ALA A 610 -32.95 -7.24 -19.45
C ALA A 610 -33.96 -6.95 -20.58
N ASN A 611 -33.81 -7.58 -21.75
CA ASN A 611 -34.72 -7.48 -22.88
C ASN A 611 -35.87 -8.51 -22.85
N GLU A 612 -35.80 -9.57 -22.04
CA GLU A 612 -36.83 -10.62 -21.95
C GLU A 612 -37.91 -10.31 -20.90
N VAL A 613 -37.71 -9.28 -20.07
CA VAL A 613 -38.62 -8.90 -18.98
C VAL A 613 -39.85 -8.11 -19.47
N LYS A 614 -39.86 -7.62 -20.71
CA LYS A 614 -40.99 -6.79 -21.20
C LYS A 614 -42.16 -7.56 -21.81
N ASP A 615 -41.99 -8.82 -22.20
CA ASP A 615 -43.05 -9.58 -22.91
C ASP A 615 -43.66 -10.76 -22.13
N ASN A 616 -43.13 -11.14 -20.96
CA ASN A 616 -43.55 -12.39 -20.28
C ASN A 616 -44.49 -12.22 -19.07
N ASP A 617 -45.02 -11.03 -18.81
CA ASP A 617 -45.79 -10.73 -17.60
C ASP A 617 -47.23 -11.30 -17.55
N LYS A 618 -47.61 -12.23 -18.43
CA LYS A 618 -48.97 -12.81 -18.44
C LYS A 618 -49.09 -14.32 -18.48
N LYS A 619 -48.01 -15.09 -18.46
CA LYS A 619 -48.17 -16.55 -18.60
C LYS A 619 -47.09 -17.39 -17.93
N PHE A 620 -46.94 -17.32 -16.60
CA PHE A 620 -46.31 -18.43 -15.87
C PHE A 620 -46.90 -18.61 -14.46
N LYS A 621 -47.76 -19.62 -14.34
CA LYS A 621 -48.08 -20.36 -13.10
C LYS A 621 -48.08 -21.83 -13.51
N ARG A 622 -47.29 -22.66 -12.80
CA ARG A 622 -46.87 -24.05 -13.10
C ARG A 622 -45.63 -24.05 -14.02
N ASP A 623 -44.48 -24.63 -13.67
CA ASP A 623 -44.25 -25.95 -13.07
C ASP A 623 -43.04 -25.99 -12.13
N SER A 624 -43.08 -26.91 -11.16
CA SER A 624 -41.95 -27.33 -10.33
C SER A 624 -41.82 -28.86 -10.42
N LEU A 625 -41.18 -29.33 -11.49
CA LEU A 625 -40.79 -30.74 -11.72
C LEU A 625 -39.87 -30.80 -12.96
N GLN A 626 -38.63 -30.34 -12.83
CA GLN A 626 -37.64 -30.43 -13.91
C GLN A 626 -36.20 -30.76 -13.45
N VAL A 627 -35.95 -30.92 -12.14
CA VAL A 627 -34.58 -30.99 -11.59
C VAL A 627 -33.87 -32.32 -11.87
N ASP A 628 -34.57 -33.46 -11.85
CA ASP A 628 -33.91 -34.78 -12.04
C ASP A 628 -33.63 -35.11 -13.52
N HIS A 629 -34.46 -34.62 -14.43
CA HIS A 629 -34.26 -34.79 -15.87
C HIS A 629 -33.15 -33.87 -16.41
N GLU A 630 -32.95 -32.70 -15.78
CA GLU A 630 -31.89 -31.74 -16.10
C GLU A 630 -30.51 -32.24 -15.69
N ILE A 631 -30.36 -32.90 -14.55
CA ILE A 631 -29.06 -33.46 -14.10
C ILE A 631 -28.58 -34.59 -15.02
N GLN A 632 -29.49 -35.45 -15.47
CA GLN A 632 -29.15 -36.55 -16.38
C GLN A 632 -28.92 -36.06 -17.81
N ASN A 633 -29.71 -35.07 -18.25
CA ASN A 633 -29.45 -34.34 -19.50
C ASN A 633 -28.13 -33.56 -19.44
N PHE A 634 -27.67 -33.08 -18.28
CA PHE A 634 -26.42 -32.32 -18.15
C PHE A 634 -25.17 -33.20 -18.27
N LYS A 635 -25.19 -34.44 -17.75
CA LYS A 635 -24.11 -35.41 -18.03
C LYS A 635 -24.05 -35.77 -19.51
N THR A 636 -25.22 -35.90 -20.14
CA THR A 636 -25.33 -36.14 -21.59
C THR A 636 -24.96 -34.90 -22.41
N ILE A 637 -25.28 -33.68 -21.98
CA ILE A 637 -24.93 -32.42 -22.65
C ILE A 637 -23.45 -32.10 -22.46
N SER A 638 -22.85 -32.30 -21.27
CA SER A 638 -21.41 -32.16 -21.07
C SER A 638 -20.66 -33.20 -21.89
N SER A 639 -21.11 -34.47 -21.94
CA SER A 639 -20.48 -35.47 -22.80
C SER A 639 -20.69 -35.18 -24.29
N LEU A 640 -21.84 -34.62 -24.68
CA LEU A 640 -22.11 -34.19 -26.06
C LEU A 640 -21.35 -32.92 -26.41
N TYR A 641 -21.10 -32.01 -25.48
CA TYR A 641 -20.28 -30.80 -25.67
C TYR A 641 -18.80 -31.16 -25.78
N ASP A 642 -18.32 -32.09 -24.95
CA ASP A 642 -16.98 -32.69 -25.06
C ASP A 642 -16.82 -33.50 -26.37
N GLN A 643 -17.91 -34.05 -26.93
CA GLN A 643 -17.93 -34.74 -28.23
C GLN A 643 -18.15 -33.81 -29.44
N LEU A 644 -18.85 -32.68 -29.28
CA LEU A 644 -19.15 -31.66 -30.31
C LEU A 644 -18.07 -30.59 -30.41
N ALA A 645 -17.27 -30.40 -29.36
CA ALA A 645 -15.96 -29.78 -29.44
C ALA A 645 -15.01 -30.74 -30.20
N SER A 646 -15.33 -31.01 -31.46
CA SER A 646 -14.34 -31.55 -32.38
C SER A 646 -13.13 -30.61 -32.33
N PRO A 647 -11.89 -31.12 -32.35
CA PRO A 647 -10.69 -30.29 -32.33
C PRO A 647 -10.61 -29.52 -33.65
N GLU A 648 -11.42 -28.48 -33.80
CA GLU A 648 -11.08 -27.36 -34.66
C GLU A 648 -9.67 -26.95 -34.23
N THR A 649 -8.75 -26.92 -35.19
CA THR A 649 -7.32 -26.72 -34.97
C THR A 649 -7.10 -25.57 -33.99
N LEU A 650 -6.59 -25.88 -32.79
CA LEU A 650 -6.28 -24.89 -31.77
C LEU A 650 -5.51 -23.74 -32.42
N VAL A 651 -6.03 -22.53 -32.29
CA VAL A 651 -5.35 -21.35 -32.81
C VAL A 651 -4.05 -21.18 -32.04
N ASP A 652 -2.93 -21.06 -32.74
CA ASP A 652 -1.65 -20.81 -32.08
C ASP A 652 -1.70 -19.46 -31.34
N PHE A 653 -1.51 -19.48 -30.02
CA PHE A 653 -1.63 -18.31 -29.15
C PHE A 653 -0.62 -17.23 -29.55
N ASN A 654 0.60 -17.63 -29.94
CA ASN A 654 1.62 -16.69 -30.37
C ASN A 654 1.27 -16.01 -31.70
N GLN A 655 0.67 -16.74 -32.65
CA GLN A 655 0.10 -16.15 -33.87
C GLN A 655 -1.05 -15.19 -33.56
N LEU A 656 -1.91 -15.53 -32.60
CA LEU A 656 -3.01 -14.64 -32.16
C LEU A 656 -2.46 -13.32 -31.62
N VAL A 657 -1.47 -13.37 -30.72
CA VAL A 657 -0.79 -12.17 -30.18
C VAL A 657 -0.09 -11.38 -31.29
N THR A 658 0.65 -12.03 -32.20
CA THR A 658 1.28 -11.35 -33.34
C THR A 658 0.26 -10.65 -34.23
N LYS A 659 -0.89 -11.29 -34.52
CA LYS A 659 -1.95 -10.67 -35.33
C LYS A 659 -2.56 -9.45 -34.62
N ALA A 660 -2.77 -9.53 -33.30
CA ALA A 660 -3.29 -8.44 -32.50
C ALA A 660 -2.34 -7.23 -32.45
N ILE A 661 -1.03 -7.45 -32.42
CA ILE A 661 -0.02 -6.38 -32.46
C ILE A 661 0.12 -5.80 -33.88
N ALA A 662 0.07 -6.65 -34.92
CA ALA A 662 0.35 -6.25 -36.29
C ALA A 662 -0.80 -5.49 -36.98
N THR A 663 -2.05 -5.71 -36.56
CA THR A 663 -3.22 -5.10 -37.22
C THR A 663 -3.26 -3.57 -37.02
N ASP A 664 -3.51 -2.83 -38.10
CA ASP A 664 -3.72 -1.37 -38.09
C ASP A 664 -5.19 -0.98 -37.85
N ASP A 665 -6.12 -1.92 -38.05
CA ASP A 665 -7.53 -1.71 -37.76
C ASP A 665 -7.76 -1.78 -36.25
N VAL A 666 -8.11 -0.64 -35.65
CA VAL A 666 -8.37 -0.47 -34.22
C VAL A 666 -9.49 -1.41 -33.73
N HIS A 667 -10.52 -1.63 -34.54
CA HIS A 667 -11.62 -2.53 -34.15
C HIS A 667 -11.16 -3.99 -34.15
N ALA A 668 -10.44 -4.41 -35.20
CA ALA A 668 -9.88 -5.75 -35.26
C ALA A 668 -8.84 -5.98 -34.14
N GLN A 669 -8.03 -4.96 -33.81
CA GLN A 669 -7.10 -5.00 -32.68
C GLN A 669 -7.86 -5.25 -31.37
N PHE A 670 -8.92 -4.50 -31.12
CA PHE A 670 -9.75 -4.65 -29.92
C PHE A 670 -10.34 -6.07 -29.82
N GLU A 671 -10.90 -6.60 -30.90
CA GLU A 671 -11.46 -7.97 -30.90
C GLU A 671 -10.41 -9.06 -30.66
N LEU A 672 -9.27 -8.99 -31.35
CA LEU A 672 -8.17 -9.93 -31.19
C LEU A 672 -7.55 -9.83 -29.79
N THR A 673 -7.42 -8.63 -29.24
CA THR A 673 -6.94 -8.40 -27.88
C THR A 673 -7.92 -8.97 -26.86
N GLY A 674 -9.23 -8.82 -27.07
CA GLY A 674 -10.27 -9.45 -26.26
C GLY A 674 -10.23 -10.98 -26.31
N LEU A 675 -9.84 -11.60 -27.44
CA LEU A 675 -9.59 -13.04 -27.52
C LEU A 675 -8.37 -13.46 -26.68
N VAL A 676 -7.25 -12.72 -26.79
CA VAL A 676 -6.05 -12.96 -25.95
C VAL A 676 -6.40 -12.83 -24.47
N ALA A 677 -7.12 -11.77 -24.09
CA ALA A 677 -7.54 -11.54 -22.70
C ALA A 677 -8.37 -12.70 -22.15
N ARG A 678 -9.32 -13.23 -22.94
CA ARG A 678 -10.15 -14.37 -22.54
C ARG A 678 -9.32 -15.63 -22.31
N GLU A 679 -8.36 -15.93 -23.17
CA GLU A 679 -7.50 -17.11 -23.00
C GLU A 679 -6.60 -16.98 -21.77
N ILE A 680 -6.08 -15.78 -21.47
CA ILE A 680 -5.33 -15.52 -20.23
C ILE A 680 -6.23 -15.66 -19.00
N LYS A 681 -7.45 -15.10 -19.01
CA LYS A 681 -8.40 -15.27 -17.90
C LYS A 681 -8.75 -16.74 -17.65
N LYS A 682 -8.97 -17.53 -18.71
CA LYS A 682 -9.22 -18.97 -18.59
C LYS A 682 -8.04 -19.69 -17.95
N LEU A 683 -6.82 -19.33 -18.34
CA LEU A 683 -5.59 -19.88 -17.77
C LEU A 683 -5.52 -19.55 -16.27
N THR A 684 -5.62 -18.28 -15.89
CA THR A 684 -5.51 -17.86 -14.49
C THR A 684 -6.62 -18.45 -13.64
N ILE A 685 -7.86 -18.51 -14.13
CA ILE A 685 -8.96 -19.19 -13.44
C ILE A 685 -8.67 -20.68 -13.27
N THR A 686 -8.21 -21.39 -14.31
CA THR A 686 -7.91 -22.83 -14.23
C THR A 686 -6.83 -23.10 -13.18
N MET A 687 -5.72 -22.37 -13.22
CA MET A 687 -4.66 -22.53 -12.22
C MET A 687 -5.14 -22.13 -10.81
N TYR A 688 -6.01 -21.12 -10.70
CA TYR A 688 -6.62 -20.74 -9.42
C TYR A 688 -7.55 -21.82 -8.87
N GLN A 689 -8.26 -22.54 -9.74
CA GLN A 689 -9.09 -23.69 -9.38
C GLN A 689 -8.28 -24.89 -8.88
N GLU A 690 -7.04 -25.06 -9.36
CA GLU A 690 -6.14 -26.12 -8.91
C GLU A 690 -5.52 -25.85 -7.52
N LEU A 691 -5.43 -24.58 -7.10
CA LEU A 691 -4.86 -24.22 -5.79
C LEU A 691 -5.69 -24.73 -4.62
N ARG A 692 -5.04 -25.44 -3.69
CA ARG A 692 -5.62 -25.90 -2.41
C ARG A 692 -5.28 -24.93 -1.29
N PHE A 693 -6.02 -24.95 -0.18
CA PHE A 693 -5.69 -24.05 0.95
C PHE A 693 -4.33 -24.39 1.55
N ALA A 694 -3.98 -25.68 1.60
CA ALA A 694 -2.67 -26.16 2.04
C ALA A 694 -1.53 -25.66 1.14
N ASP A 695 -1.81 -25.35 -0.14
CA ASP A 695 -0.82 -24.79 -1.05
C ASP A 695 -0.51 -23.31 -0.72
N LEU A 696 -1.45 -22.59 -0.10
CA LEU A 696 -1.26 -21.18 0.28
C LEU A 696 -0.41 -21.02 1.55
N THR A 697 -0.44 -22.01 2.45
CA THR A 697 0.37 -22.03 3.68
C THR A 697 1.74 -22.68 3.46
N ASN A 698 1.90 -23.52 2.44
CA ASN A 698 3.16 -24.20 2.13
C ASN A 698 3.95 -23.46 1.06
N GLU A 699 5.09 -22.88 1.43
CA GLU A 699 5.99 -22.20 0.48
C GLU A 699 6.57 -23.13 -0.60
N ASN A 700 6.64 -24.43 -0.31
CA ASN A 700 7.14 -25.46 -1.22
C ASN A 700 6.03 -26.15 -2.01
N SER A 701 4.82 -25.57 -2.07
CA SER A 701 3.74 -26.15 -2.88
C SER A 701 4.09 -26.13 -4.36
N VAL A 702 4.18 -27.32 -4.97
CA VAL A 702 4.40 -27.48 -6.41
C VAL A 702 3.31 -26.80 -7.23
N ILE A 703 2.05 -26.83 -6.78
CA ILE A 703 0.93 -26.19 -7.48
C ILE A 703 1.06 -24.67 -7.43
N LEU A 704 1.38 -24.11 -6.27
CA LEU A 704 1.64 -22.67 -6.14
C LEU A 704 2.86 -22.24 -6.97
N MET A 705 3.93 -23.04 -6.97
CA MET A 705 5.10 -22.79 -7.80
C MET A 705 4.77 -22.84 -9.29
N ASN A 706 3.97 -23.81 -9.74
CA ASN A 706 3.51 -23.89 -11.13
C ASN A 706 2.68 -22.66 -11.52
N TYR A 707 1.78 -22.23 -10.64
CA TYR A 707 1.00 -21.01 -10.81
C TYR A 707 1.89 -19.78 -10.97
N THR A 708 2.86 -19.58 -10.07
CA THR A 708 3.78 -18.43 -10.13
C THR A 708 4.70 -18.50 -11.35
N ASN A 709 5.18 -19.70 -11.69
CA ASN A 709 6.03 -19.92 -12.86
C ASN A 709 5.27 -19.62 -14.16
N ALA A 710 4.00 -19.98 -14.27
CA ALA A 710 3.18 -19.68 -15.44
C ALA A 710 2.99 -18.16 -15.63
N LEU A 711 2.71 -17.42 -14.55
CA LEU A 711 2.62 -15.97 -14.58
C LEU A 711 3.95 -15.31 -14.94
N GLU A 712 5.07 -15.80 -14.39
CA GLU A 712 6.41 -15.33 -14.74
C GLU A 712 6.76 -15.59 -16.21
N LYS A 713 6.42 -16.78 -16.72
CA LYS A 713 6.60 -17.11 -18.14
C LYS A 713 5.76 -16.21 -19.03
N LEU A 714 4.51 -15.92 -18.68
CA LEU A 714 3.68 -14.96 -19.41
C LEU A 714 4.28 -13.55 -19.37
N ARG A 715 4.73 -13.09 -18.20
CA ARG A 715 5.42 -11.80 -18.06
C ARG A 715 6.62 -11.73 -19.00
N ASN A 716 7.51 -12.72 -18.92
CA ASN A 716 8.71 -12.79 -19.75
C ASN A 716 8.36 -12.89 -21.24
N TYR A 717 7.35 -13.69 -21.61
CA TYR A 717 6.83 -13.79 -22.97
C TYR A 717 6.37 -12.45 -23.53
N PHE A 718 5.55 -11.69 -22.80
CA PHE A 718 5.08 -10.40 -23.29
C PHE A 718 6.21 -9.36 -23.34
N THR A 719 7.12 -9.33 -22.37
CA THR A 719 8.31 -8.47 -22.44
C THR A 719 9.15 -8.81 -23.67
N ASP A 720 9.44 -10.08 -23.90
CA ASP A 720 10.20 -10.54 -25.07
C ASP A 720 9.49 -10.20 -26.37
N LYS A 721 8.16 -10.36 -26.42
CA LYS A 721 7.33 -10.08 -27.58
C LYS A 721 7.35 -8.60 -27.94
N ILE A 722 7.24 -7.72 -26.94
CA ILE A 722 7.31 -6.26 -27.15
C ILE A 722 8.68 -5.86 -27.67
N LEU A 723 9.76 -6.39 -27.09
CA LEU A 723 11.13 -6.07 -27.46
C LEU A 723 11.59 -6.72 -28.76
N SER A 724 10.91 -7.78 -29.23
CA SER A 724 11.20 -8.42 -30.51
C SER A 724 10.36 -7.87 -31.66
N ASP A 725 9.33 -7.05 -31.39
CA ASP A 725 8.51 -6.45 -32.43
C ASP A 725 9.25 -5.28 -33.11
N ASN A 726 9.05 -5.12 -34.43
CA ASN A 726 9.65 -4.01 -35.17
C ASN A 726 9.10 -2.64 -34.76
N ASN A 727 7.94 -2.61 -34.10
CA ASN A 727 7.28 -1.42 -33.59
C ASN A 727 6.87 -1.64 -32.12
N PRO A 728 7.79 -1.44 -31.16
CA PRO A 728 7.52 -1.66 -29.74
C PRO A 728 6.37 -0.78 -29.22
N TYR A 729 6.13 0.40 -29.80
CA TYR A 729 5.00 1.26 -29.44
C TYR A 729 3.65 0.59 -29.71
N LYS A 730 3.47 -0.07 -30.87
CA LYS A 730 2.25 -0.83 -31.17
C LYS A 730 2.06 -1.99 -30.19
N ALA A 731 3.13 -2.72 -29.90
CA ALA A 731 3.09 -3.82 -28.94
C ALA A 731 2.75 -3.34 -27.52
N LEU A 732 3.23 -2.17 -27.11
CA LEU A 732 2.89 -1.54 -25.83
C LEU A 732 1.44 -1.06 -25.78
N ASN A 733 0.92 -0.45 -26.85
CA ASN A 733 -0.50 -0.09 -26.94
C ASN A 733 -1.39 -1.33 -26.87
N PHE A 734 -1.00 -2.42 -27.54
CA PHE A 734 -1.66 -3.71 -27.40
C PHE A 734 -1.68 -4.19 -25.94
N LEU A 735 -0.57 -4.05 -25.20
CA LEU A 735 -0.52 -4.42 -23.78
C LEU A 735 -1.47 -3.56 -22.92
N LEU A 736 -1.62 -2.27 -23.23
CA LEU A 736 -2.57 -1.38 -22.54
C LEU A 736 -4.02 -1.73 -22.88
N GLU A 737 -4.35 -2.01 -24.14
CA GLU A 737 -5.69 -2.51 -24.51
C GLU A 737 -5.97 -3.88 -23.87
N LEU A 738 -4.97 -4.75 -23.78
CA LEU A 738 -5.06 -6.03 -23.07
C LEU A 738 -5.41 -5.79 -21.60
N SER A 739 -4.78 -4.82 -20.94
CA SER A 739 -5.10 -4.47 -19.55
C SER A 739 -6.55 -4.01 -19.37
N LYS A 740 -7.11 -3.26 -20.32
CA LYS A 740 -8.51 -2.80 -20.29
C LYS A 740 -9.48 -3.98 -20.41
N HIS A 741 -9.21 -4.92 -21.32
CA HIS A 741 -10.00 -6.15 -21.40
C HIS A 741 -9.87 -7.02 -20.16
N ILE A 742 -8.68 -7.12 -19.59
CA ILE A 742 -8.44 -7.88 -18.35
C ILE A 742 -9.18 -7.24 -17.17
N LEU A 743 -9.24 -5.91 -17.10
CA LEU A 743 -9.99 -5.14 -16.09
C LEU A 743 -11.48 -4.97 -16.39
N SER A 744 -11.97 -5.37 -17.57
CA SER A 744 -13.35 -5.12 -17.96
C SER A 744 -14.32 -5.65 -16.90
N THR A 745 -15.24 -4.77 -16.50
CA THR A 745 -16.23 -5.02 -15.45
C THR A 745 -17.61 -5.36 -16.02
N ASP A 746 -17.69 -5.58 -17.33
CA ASP A 746 -18.90 -6.05 -17.98
C ASP A 746 -19.41 -7.30 -17.24
N SER A 747 -20.71 -7.34 -16.94
CA SER A 747 -21.30 -8.25 -15.94
C SER A 747 -21.06 -9.74 -16.14
N LYS A 748 -20.51 -10.14 -17.29
CA LYS A 748 -20.19 -11.52 -17.67
C LYS A 748 -18.71 -11.87 -17.49
N GLU A 749 -17.83 -10.89 -17.37
CA GLU A 749 -16.39 -11.11 -17.27
C GLU A 749 -15.89 -10.90 -15.84
N PHE A 750 -14.81 -11.63 -15.51
CA PHE A 750 -14.12 -11.54 -14.24
C PHE A 750 -12.91 -10.63 -14.44
N PRO A 751 -12.82 -9.47 -13.75
CA PRO A 751 -11.58 -8.73 -13.71
C PRO A 751 -10.48 -9.61 -13.12
N ASP A 752 -9.33 -9.73 -13.78
CA ASP A 752 -8.24 -10.58 -13.29
C ASP A 752 -7.08 -9.73 -12.78
N LEU A 753 -7.03 -9.55 -11.45
CA LEU A 753 -5.96 -8.76 -10.85
C LEU A 753 -4.62 -9.48 -10.88
N ASN A 754 -4.57 -10.82 -10.94
CA ASN A 754 -3.28 -11.52 -10.99
C ASN A 754 -2.48 -11.09 -12.21
N PHE A 755 -3.13 -11.09 -13.38
CA PHE A 755 -2.45 -10.68 -14.60
C PHE A 755 -2.25 -9.16 -14.72
N ILE A 756 -3.10 -8.33 -14.09
CA ILE A 756 -2.86 -6.87 -14.04
C ILE A 756 -1.59 -6.51 -13.27
N TYR A 757 -1.27 -7.26 -12.22
CA TYR A 757 0.02 -7.09 -11.53
C TYR A 757 1.19 -7.47 -12.45
N GLU A 758 1.05 -8.51 -13.27
CA GLU A 758 2.08 -8.86 -14.26
C GLU A 758 2.21 -7.80 -15.36
N ILE A 759 1.11 -7.25 -15.88
CA ILE A 759 1.14 -6.12 -16.83
C ILE A 759 1.84 -4.91 -16.22
N TYR A 760 1.51 -4.57 -14.98
CA TYR A 760 2.21 -3.49 -14.28
C TYR A 760 3.70 -3.78 -14.13
N ALA A 761 4.08 -5.02 -13.78
CA ALA A 761 5.47 -5.44 -13.68
C ALA A 761 6.22 -5.34 -15.02
N ILE A 762 5.56 -5.65 -16.15
CA ILE A 762 6.10 -5.43 -17.50
C ILE A 762 6.32 -3.92 -17.74
N LEU A 763 5.31 -3.09 -17.48
CA LEU A 763 5.36 -1.64 -17.76
C LEU A 763 6.45 -0.91 -16.96
N ILE A 764 6.73 -1.35 -15.73
CA ILE A 764 7.78 -0.77 -14.89
C ILE A 764 9.14 -1.44 -15.06
N SER A 765 9.24 -2.50 -15.87
CA SER A 765 10.51 -3.20 -16.08
C SER A 765 11.49 -2.23 -16.75
N PRO A 766 12.78 -2.20 -16.35
CA PRO A 766 13.77 -1.31 -16.94
C PRO A 766 13.87 -1.47 -18.47
N GLU A 767 13.63 -2.66 -19.00
CA GLU A 767 13.70 -2.97 -20.43
C GLU A 767 12.56 -2.31 -21.21
N ILE A 768 11.38 -2.18 -20.60
CA ILE A 768 10.20 -1.59 -21.24
C ILE A 768 10.09 -0.10 -20.97
N TYR A 769 10.23 0.31 -19.70
CA TYR A 769 10.10 1.72 -19.28
C TYR A 769 11.08 2.65 -19.99
N ASN A 770 12.24 2.13 -20.39
CA ASN A 770 13.28 2.88 -21.08
C ASN A 770 13.10 2.98 -22.59
N LEU A 771 12.08 2.33 -23.17
CA LEU A 771 11.82 2.45 -24.60
C LEU A 771 11.47 3.91 -24.95
N PRO A 772 12.02 4.48 -26.04
CA PRO A 772 11.80 5.88 -26.41
C PRO A 772 10.32 6.26 -26.56
N ASP A 773 9.49 5.31 -27.01
CA ASP A 773 8.07 5.53 -27.25
C ASP A 773 7.19 5.36 -26.00
N PHE A 774 7.76 4.94 -24.86
CA PHE A 774 6.99 4.75 -23.61
C PHE A 774 6.32 6.07 -23.15
N GLU A 775 6.97 7.23 -23.35
CA GLU A 775 6.40 8.53 -22.99
C GLU A 775 5.12 8.90 -23.77
N LYS A 776 4.88 8.25 -24.93
CA LYS A 776 3.73 8.46 -25.82
C LYS A 776 2.52 7.61 -25.47
N LEU A 777 2.65 6.68 -24.53
CA LEU A 777 1.58 5.78 -24.12
C LEU A 777 0.47 6.52 -23.36
N ASP A 778 -0.70 5.89 -23.32
CA ASP A 778 -1.85 6.38 -22.54
C ASP A 778 -1.54 6.37 -21.03
N LYS A 779 -1.14 7.56 -20.55
CA LYS A 779 -0.81 7.78 -19.13
C LYS A 779 -2.01 7.58 -18.21
N GLU A 780 -3.24 7.76 -18.69
CA GLU A 780 -4.43 7.57 -17.86
C GLU A 780 -4.60 6.09 -17.52
N THR A 781 -4.55 5.21 -18.53
CA THR A 781 -4.60 3.76 -18.34
C THR A 781 -3.43 3.28 -17.45
N ILE A 782 -2.19 3.76 -17.69
CA ILE A 782 -1.03 3.40 -16.85
C ILE A 782 -1.24 3.83 -15.40
N ASN A 783 -1.74 5.05 -15.16
CA ASN A 783 -2.01 5.56 -13.81
C ASN A 783 -3.14 4.78 -13.14
N GLU A 784 -4.15 4.32 -13.88
CA GLU A 784 -5.22 3.48 -13.36
C GLU A 784 -4.69 2.10 -12.93
N ILE A 785 -3.90 1.44 -13.81
CA ILE A 785 -3.21 0.19 -13.48
C ILE A 785 -2.36 0.40 -12.23
N GLN A 786 -1.50 1.43 -12.22
CA GLN A 786 -0.65 1.76 -11.08
C GLN A 786 -1.45 2.01 -9.81
N LYS A 787 -2.59 2.69 -9.90
CA LYS A 787 -3.46 2.95 -8.75
C LYS A 787 -4.00 1.63 -8.18
N ILE A 788 -4.46 0.72 -9.03
CA ILE A 788 -5.00 -0.59 -8.62
C ILE A 788 -3.89 -1.46 -8.03
N THR A 789 -2.71 -1.49 -8.66
CA THR A 789 -1.58 -2.33 -8.26
C THR A 789 -0.71 -1.74 -7.15
N CYS A 790 -0.98 -0.50 -6.73
CA CYS A 790 -0.14 0.23 -5.79
C CYS A 790 -0.03 -0.49 -4.44
N PRO A 791 1.18 -0.79 -3.95
CA PRO A 791 1.36 -1.42 -2.64
C PRO A 791 1.10 -0.48 -1.45
N LEU A 792 0.91 0.82 -1.70
CA LEU A 792 0.72 1.81 -0.64
C LEU A 792 -0.54 1.53 0.19
N LYS A 793 -0.46 1.85 1.50
CA LYS A 793 -1.54 1.66 2.48
C LYS A 793 -2.06 0.22 2.52
N ASN A 794 -1.16 -0.77 2.48
CA ASN A 794 -1.51 -2.19 2.50
C ASN A 794 -2.49 -2.57 1.38
N ASN A 795 -2.22 -2.11 0.15
CA ASN A 795 -3.05 -2.37 -1.02
C ASN A 795 -4.51 -1.90 -0.87
N ALA A 796 -4.75 -0.76 -0.19
CA ALA A 796 -6.10 -0.25 0.04
C ALA A 796 -6.92 -0.12 -1.26
N ASN A 797 -6.29 0.31 -2.36
CA ASN A 797 -6.95 0.44 -3.66
C ASN A 797 -7.34 -0.93 -4.25
N HIS A 798 -6.53 -1.97 -4.05
CA HIS A 798 -6.86 -3.34 -4.45
C HIS A 798 -8.11 -3.83 -3.70
N HIS A 799 -8.13 -3.63 -2.38
CA HIS A 799 -9.29 -4.00 -1.55
C HIS A 799 -10.55 -3.22 -1.92
N GLU A 800 -10.42 -1.92 -2.22
CA GLU A 800 -11.53 -1.10 -2.70
C GLU A 800 -12.06 -1.60 -4.05
N PHE A 801 -11.15 -1.93 -4.99
CA PHE A 801 -11.50 -2.48 -6.29
C PHE A 801 -12.23 -3.82 -6.13
N TYR A 802 -11.70 -4.75 -5.34
CA TYR A 802 -12.32 -6.04 -5.06
C TYR A 802 -13.69 -5.89 -4.38
N LYS A 803 -13.83 -4.97 -3.42
CA LYS A 803 -15.10 -4.69 -2.75
C LYS A 803 -16.16 -4.15 -3.71
N LYS A 804 -15.75 -3.34 -4.70
CA LYS A 804 -16.63 -2.82 -5.75
C LYS A 804 -16.99 -3.88 -6.79
N HIS A 805 -16.08 -4.82 -7.04
CA HIS A 805 -16.20 -5.84 -8.06
C HIS A 805 -16.01 -7.24 -7.45
N SER A 806 -17.04 -7.76 -6.79
CA SER A 806 -16.98 -9.04 -6.04
C SER A 806 -16.62 -10.27 -6.89
N ARG A 807 -16.75 -10.19 -8.22
CA ARG A 807 -16.35 -11.23 -9.18
C ARG A 807 -14.88 -11.11 -9.63
N THR A 808 -14.10 -10.23 -9.03
CA THR A 808 -12.69 -10.06 -9.38
C THR A 808 -11.87 -11.26 -8.93
N LEU A 809 -10.97 -11.76 -9.76
CA LEU A 809 -9.94 -12.73 -9.34
C LEU A 809 -8.87 -11.96 -8.53
N PRO A 810 -8.80 -12.14 -7.19
CA PRO A 810 -7.89 -11.40 -6.35
C PRO A 810 -6.46 -11.91 -6.56
N GLN A 811 -5.48 -11.05 -6.29
CA GLN A 811 -4.08 -11.43 -6.42
C GLN A 811 -3.72 -12.47 -5.34
N ILE A 812 -3.26 -13.65 -5.76
CA ILE A 812 -3.04 -14.78 -4.84
C ILE A 812 -2.01 -14.47 -3.76
N SER A 813 -0.99 -13.67 -4.08
CA SER A 813 0.04 -13.26 -3.13
C SER A 813 -0.51 -12.46 -1.96
N PHE A 814 -1.63 -11.74 -2.14
CA PHE A 814 -2.27 -11.02 -1.03
C PHE A 814 -3.06 -11.94 -0.14
N THR A 815 -3.77 -12.91 -0.72
CA THR A 815 -4.42 -13.96 0.07
C THR A 815 -3.39 -14.70 0.93
N LYS A 816 -2.26 -15.08 0.33
CA LYS A 816 -1.13 -15.70 1.05
C LYS A 816 -0.57 -14.78 2.15
N LYS A 817 -0.31 -13.50 1.85
CA LYS A 817 0.17 -12.52 2.86
C LYS A 817 -0.82 -12.33 4.00
N SER A 818 -2.12 -12.31 3.74
CA SER A 818 -3.15 -12.20 4.78
C SER A 818 -3.18 -13.44 5.67
N ILE A 819 -3.01 -14.64 5.10
CA ILE A 819 -2.91 -15.89 5.86
C ILE A 819 -1.63 -15.88 6.72
N ILE A 820 -0.47 -15.53 6.15
CA ILE A 820 0.80 -15.45 6.89
C ILE A 820 0.71 -14.40 8.01
N ALA A 821 0.18 -13.21 7.71
CA ALA A 821 -0.02 -12.17 8.71
C ALA A 821 -0.94 -12.65 9.83
N ALA A 822 -2.02 -13.38 9.52
CA ALA A 822 -2.90 -13.97 10.53
C ALA A 822 -2.16 -14.97 11.44
N ILE A 823 -1.25 -15.77 10.87
CA ILE A 823 -0.39 -16.72 11.61
C ILE A 823 0.59 -15.98 12.53
N GLU A 824 1.24 -14.93 12.01
CA GLU A 824 2.32 -14.21 12.70
C GLU A 824 1.82 -13.19 13.73
N SER A 825 0.67 -12.55 13.50
CA SER A 825 0.22 -11.39 14.30
C SER A 825 -0.63 -11.75 15.52
N ASN A 826 -1.15 -12.98 15.60
CA ASN A 826 -2.10 -13.38 16.64
C ASN A 826 -1.48 -14.42 17.56
N ASP A 827 -1.14 -13.99 18.78
CA ASP A 827 -0.70 -14.86 19.88
C ASP A 827 -1.85 -15.74 20.38
N ASP A 828 -3.09 -15.22 20.35
CA ASP A 828 -4.29 -16.02 20.58
C ASP A 828 -4.56 -16.92 19.37
N LYS A 829 -4.58 -18.22 19.65
CA LYS A 829 -4.75 -19.28 18.67
C LYS A 829 -6.13 -19.25 18.02
N ILE A 830 -7.19 -18.83 18.70
CA ILE A 830 -8.54 -18.81 18.11
C ILE A 830 -8.70 -17.62 17.17
N GLU A 831 -8.24 -16.44 17.58
CA GLU A 831 -8.24 -15.25 16.72
C GLU A 831 -7.40 -15.46 15.46
N ARG A 832 -6.28 -16.17 15.59
CA ARG A 832 -5.47 -16.65 14.45
C ARG A 832 -6.31 -17.44 13.44
N TYR A 833 -6.99 -18.50 13.87
CA TYR A 833 -7.80 -19.31 12.96
C TYR A 833 -9.00 -18.54 12.42
N GLU A 834 -9.60 -17.64 13.19
CA GLU A 834 -10.66 -16.76 12.68
C GLU A 834 -10.14 -15.87 11.53
N ALA A 835 -8.98 -15.24 11.71
CA ALA A 835 -8.37 -14.37 10.70
C ALA A 835 -7.91 -15.14 9.45
N MET A 836 -7.33 -16.32 9.64
CA MET A 836 -7.00 -17.23 8.53
C MET A 836 -8.27 -17.66 7.79
N GLY A 837 -9.29 -18.06 8.55
CA GLY A 837 -10.63 -18.39 8.10
C GLY A 837 -11.23 -17.36 7.17
N LYS A 838 -11.26 -16.10 7.60
CA LYS A 838 -11.75 -14.97 6.77
C LYS A 838 -11.04 -14.87 5.43
N SER A 839 -9.72 -15.07 5.42
CA SER A 839 -8.91 -15.03 4.21
C SER A 839 -9.22 -16.21 3.27
N ILE A 840 -9.45 -17.40 3.84
CA ILE A 840 -9.82 -18.60 3.09
C ILE A 840 -11.25 -18.51 2.56
N THR A 841 -12.19 -17.96 3.35
CA THR A 841 -13.57 -17.70 2.93
C THR A 841 -13.57 -16.86 1.66
N GLN A 842 -12.79 -15.77 1.63
CA GLN A 842 -12.67 -14.92 0.44
C GLN A 842 -12.07 -15.66 -0.77
N PHE A 843 -11.05 -16.49 -0.55
CA PHE A 843 -10.46 -17.34 -1.59
C PHE A 843 -11.48 -18.34 -2.14
N LEU A 844 -12.28 -18.96 -1.27
CA LEU A 844 -13.35 -19.89 -1.62
C LEU A 844 -14.52 -19.23 -2.34
N GLU A 845 -14.93 -18.05 -1.92
CA GLU A 845 -15.95 -17.26 -2.62
C GLU A 845 -15.48 -17.00 -4.05
N THR A 846 -14.23 -16.60 -4.24
CA THR A 846 -13.64 -16.40 -5.56
C THR A 846 -13.64 -17.69 -6.39
N LYS A 847 -13.20 -18.83 -5.82
CA LYS A 847 -13.28 -20.13 -6.50
C LYS A 847 -14.72 -20.48 -6.88
N CYS A 848 -15.71 -20.04 -6.11
CA CYS A 848 -17.13 -20.37 -6.30
C CYS A 848 -17.66 -19.67 -7.54
N ILE A 849 -17.37 -18.38 -7.65
CA ILE A 849 -17.85 -17.55 -8.75
C ILE A 849 -17.15 -17.97 -10.05
N THR A 850 -15.96 -18.56 -9.98
CA THR A 850 -15.17 -19.01 -11.13
C THR A 850 -15.29 -20.52 -11.42
N LEU A 851 -16.28 -21.21 -10.82
CA LEU A 851 -16.57 -22.60 -11.15
C LEU A 851 -17.04 -22.68 -12.60
N GLY A 852 -16.23 -23.30 -13.45
CA GLY A 852 -16.54 -23.54 -14.85
C GLY A 852 -15.43 -24.37 -15.47
N LYS A 853 -15.79 -25.35 -16.31
CA LYS A 853 -14.81 -26.01 -17.16
C LYS A 853 -14.54 -25.10 -18.35
N PHE A 854 -13.33 -24.56 -18.43
CA PHE A 854 -12.92 -23.71 -19.53
C PHE A 854 -12.23 -24.55 -20.59
N ILE A 855 -12.79 -24.58 -21.80
CA ILE A 855 -12.10 -25.10 -22.97
C ILE A 855 -11.25 -23.95 -23.56
N TYR A 856 -9.94 -24.16 -23.61
CA TYR A 856 -9.01 -23.26 -24.28
C TYR A 856 -9.27 -23.29 -25.79
N GLN A 857 -9.32 -22.11 -26.42
CA GLN A 857 -9.41 -21.98 -27.87
C GLN A 857 -8.01 -21.97 -28.52
N THR A 858 -6.97 -21.86 -27.69
CA THR A 858 -5.58 -21.75 -28.11
C THR A 858 -4.67 -22.77 -27.45
N ASN A 859 -3.43 -22.88 -27.95
CA ASN A 859 -2.38 -23.70 -27.37
C ASN A 859 -1.59 -23.01 -26.23
N ILE A 860 -2.19 -22.06 -25.49
CA ILE A 860 -1.50 -21.28 -24.44
C ILE A 860 -0.77 -22.15 -23.41
N MET A 861 -1.36 -23.28 -22.99
CA MET A 861 -0.71 -24.22 -22.07
C MET A 861 0.57 -24.83 -22.68
N SER A 862 0.49 -25.32 -23.92
CA SER A 862 1.65 -25.88 -24.63
C SER A 862 2.73 -24.82 -24.92
N LEU A 863 2.32 -23.57 -25.19
CA LEU A 863 3.24 -22.45 -25.28
C LEU A 863 3.98 -22.26 -23.95
N LEU A 864 3.28 -22.20 -22.82
CA LEU A 864 3.91 -22.00 -21.52
C LEU A 864 4.81 -23.17 -21.08
N GLU A 865 4.45 -24.40 -21.41
CA GLU A 865 5.29 -25.56 -21.14
C GLU A 865 6.61 -25.50 -21.94
N SER A 866 6.54 -25.12 -23.21
CA SER A 866 7.69 -25.05 -24.12
C SER A 866 8.49 -23.74 -24.05
N TYR A 867 7.90 -22.67 -23.52
CA TYR A 867 8.54 -21.35 -23.45
C TYR A 867 9.70 -21.35 -22.45
N GLN A 868 10.88 -21.01 -22.98
CA GLN A 868 12.10 -20.79 -22.20
C GLN A 868 12.18 -19.31 -21.82
N ILE A 869 12.35 -19.03 -20.52
CA ILE A 869 12.50 -17.67 -20.01
C ILE A 869 13.75 -17.06 -20.63
N VAL A 870 13.58 -15.94 -21.33
CA VAL A 870 14.66 -15.14 -21.91
C VAL A 870 15.36 -14.41 -20.76
N SER A 871 16.70 -14.47 -20.72
CA SER A 871 17.44 -13.86 -19.62
C SER A 871 17.29 -12.33 -19.62
N ILE A 872 17.49 -11.69 -18.47
CA ILE A 872 17.39 -10.24 -18.36
C ILE A 872 18.41 -9.56 -19.29
N GLU A 873 19.61 -10.13 -19.42
CA GLU A 873 20.65 -9.63 -20.32
C GLU A 873 20.20 -9.70 -21.79
N GLN A 874 19.57 -10.80 -22.21
CA GLN A 874 19.02 -10.94 -23.56
C GLN A 874 17.87 -9.97 -23.83
N LEU A 875 16.99 -9.75 -22.85
CA LEU A 875 15.93 -8.73 -22.96
C LEU A 875 16.55 -7.32 -23.06
N GLN A 876 17.59 -7.03 -22.28
CA GLN A 876 18.31 -5.78 -22.37
C GLN A 876 18.97 -5.60 -23.73
N GLU A 877 19.64 -6.62 -24.28
CA GLU A 877 20.19 -6.59 -25.64
C GLU A 877 19.11 -6.26 -26.68
N LYS A 878 17.93 -6.88 -26.58
CA LYS A 878 16.79 -6.57 -27.46
C LYS A 878 16.29 -5.14 -27.29
N MET A 879 16.13 -4.65 -26.05
CA MET A 879 15.81 -3.23 -25.79
C MET A 879 16.84 -2.31 -26.43
N LEU A 880 18.13 -2.63 -26.31
CA LEU A 880 19.20 -1.83 -26.88
C LEU A 880 19.08 -1.73 -28.40
N THR A 881 18.58 -2.74 -29.11
CA THR A 881 18.34 -2.63 -30.57
C THR A 881 17.34 -1.53 -30.94
N HIS A 882 16.34 -1.27 -30.09
CA HIS A 882 15.35 -0.20 -30.28
C HIS A 882 15.89 1.18 -29.87
N CYS A 883 16.82 1.21 -28.92
CA CYS A 883 17.45 2.45 -28.44
C CYS A 883 18.68 2.86 -29.26
N ALA A 884 19.38 1.91 -29.89
CA ALA A 884 20.69 2.05 -30.54
C ALA A 884 20.79 3.11 -31.63
N PRO A 885 19.78 3.39 -32.48
CA PRO A 885 19.90 4.45 -33.48
C PRO A 885 20.19 5.83 -32.88
N SER A 886 19.82 6.02 -31.60
CA SER A 886 19.80 7.32 -30.93
C SER A 886 20.55 7.36 -29.61
N ALA A 887 21.17 6.24 -29.19
CA ALA A 887 21.82 6.11 -27.89
C ALA A 887 23.34 5.99 -28.00
N ILE A 888 24.06 6.53 -27.03
CA ILE A 888 25.52 6.40 -26.91
C ILE A 888 25.84 5.36 -25.85
N ASP A 889 26.65 4.35 -26.19
CA ASP A 889 27.22 3.48 -25.16
C ASP A 889 28.33 4.22 -24.40
N LEU A 890 28.07 4.50 -23.13
CA LEU A 890 29.00 5.13 -22.21
C LEU A 890 30.05 4.15 -21.68
N ASN A 891 29.87 2.84 -21.90
CA ASN A 891 30.83 1.80 -21.50
C ASN A 891 31.96 1.64 -22.52
N GLU A 892 31.68 1.87 -23.81
CA GLU A 892 32.66 1.77 -24.89
C GLU A 892 33.62 2.97 -24.95
N ALA A 893 33.27 4.09 -24.32
CA ALA A 893 34.10 5.28 -24.35
C ALA A 893 35.32 5.16 -23.41
N LEU A 894 36.48 4.88 -24.00
CA LEU A 894 37.74 4.68 -23.27
C LEU A 894 38.26 5.95 -22.59
N GLN A 895 37.91 7.15 -23.09
CA GLN A 895 38.31 8.43 -22.49
C GLN A 895 37.16 9.46 -22.45
N PHE A 896 37.04 10.21 -21.35
CA PHE A 896 36.00 11.22 -21.15
C PHE A 896 35.95 12.26 -22.27
N ASN A 897 37.12 12.67 -22.76
CA ASN A 897 37.27 13.70 -23.78
C ASN A 897 36.73 13.21 -25.14
N GLU A 898 36.98 11.94 -25.48
CA GLU A 898 36.43 11.29 -26.68
C GLU A 898 34.91 11.17 -26.58
N LEU A 899 34.39 10.83 -25.39
CA LEU A 899 32.96 10.79 -25.12
C LEU A 899 32.30 12.15 -25.38
N LEU A 900 32.84 13.24 -24.81
CA LEU A 900 32.31 14.59 -25.03
C LEU A 900 32.37 14.98 -26.51
N GLY A 901 33.49 14.68 -27.18
CA GLY A 901 33.67 14.95 -28.61
C GLY A 901 32.69 14.17 -29.49
N LEU A 902 32.41 12.90 -29.15
CA LEU A 902 31.44 12.05 -29.84
C LEU A 902 30.02 12.58 -29.67
N ILE A 903 29.62 12.95 -28.44
CA ILE A 903 28.32 13.56 -28.14
C ILE A 903 28.14 14.85 -28.96
N ASP A 904 29.12 15.75 -28.91
CA ASP A 904 29.01 17.06 -29.56
C ASP A 904 28.98 16.93 -31.09
N LYS A 905 29.93 16.16 -31.66
CA LYS A 905 30.09 16.06 -33.10
C LYS A 905 28.98 15.25 -33.77
N LYS A 906 28.55 14.14 -33.16
CA LYS A 906 27.61 13.21 -33.80
C LYS A 906 26.14 13.58 -33.55
N TYR A 907 25.83 14.21 -32.40
CA TYR A 907 24.45 14.44 -31.97
C TYR A 907 24.13 15.92 -31.74
N LEU A 908 24.81 16.61 -30.82
CA LEU A 908 24.43 17.98 -30.46
C LEU A 908 24.63 18.99 -31.59
N SER A 909 25.59 18.75 -32.49
CA SER A 909 25.79 19.53 -33.72
C SER A 909 24.59 19.47 -34.67
N LYS A 910 23.75 18.43 -34.57
CA LYS A 910 22.52 18.22 -35.34
C LYS A 910 21.27 18.57 -34.54
N GLU A 911 21.42 19.26 -33.40
CA GLU A 911 20.34 19.56 -32.47
C GLU A 911 19.61 18.31 -31.95
N ILE A 912 20.30 17.16 -31.85
CA ILE A 912 19.77 15.94 -31.25
C ILE A 912 20.46 15.73 -29.90
N VAL A 913 19.69 15.52 -28.83
CA VAL A 913 20.25 15.02 -27.57
C VAL A 913 20.04 13.51 -27.54
N PRO A 914 21.12 12.71 -27.53
CA PRO A 914 21.01 11.26 -27.58
C PRO A 914 20.55 10.70 -26.24
N GLY A 915 20.00 9.49 -26.26
CA GLY A 915 19.99 8.66 -25.07
C GLY A 915 21.42 8.18 -24.76
N ALA A 916 21.61 7.54 -23.62
CA ALA A 916 22.87 6.88 -23.32
C ALA A 916 22.63 5.49 -22.72
N ILE A 917 23.63 4.63 -22.78
CA ILE A 917 23.60 3.29 -22.19
C ILE A 917 24.82 3.20 -21.29
N LYS A 918 24.67 2.87 -20.00
CA LYS A 918 25.79 2.58 -19.09
C LYS A 918 25.45 1.33 -18.31
N ASN A 919 26.31 0.31 -18.35
CA ASN A 919 26.10 -0.98 -17.69
C ASN A 919 24.70 -1.57 -18.00
N PHE A 920 24.33 -1.62 -19.28
CA PHE A 920 23.02 -2.06 -19.79
C PHE A 920 21.81 -1.24 -19.34
N GLN A 921 22.01 -0.15 -18.58
CA GLN A 921 20.94 0.77 -18.23
C GLN A 921 20.84 1.89 -19.26
N TYR A 922 19.66 2.01 -19.88
CA TYR A 922 19.37 3.16 -20.72
C TYR A 922 19.11 4.40 -19.86
N ILE A 923 19.66 5.51 -20.33
CA ILE A 923 19.64 6.82 -19.71
C ILE A 923 18.92 7.71 -20.70
N SER A 924 17.72 8.15 -20.33
CA SER A 924 16.93 9.01 -21.19
C SER A 924 17.69 10.29 -21.54
N PRO A 925 17.40 10.91 -22.70
CA PRO A 925 18.02 12.17 -23.10
C PRO A 925 17.93 13.27 -22.01
N LYS A 926 16.82 13.29 -21.25
CA LYS A 926 16.61 14.19 -20.09
C LYS A 926 17.67 13.99 -18.99
N LYS A 927 18.06 12.75 -18.72
CA LYS A 927 19.02 12.39 -17.66
C LYS A 927 20.47 12.39 -18.11
N LEU A 928 20.74 12.52 -19.42
CA LEU A 928 22.09 12.49 -19.98
C LEU A 928 23.01 13.51 -19.31
N ALA A 929 22.56 14.76 -19.16
CA ALA A 929 23.36 15.82 -18.54
C ALA A 929 23.77 15.47 -17.09
N LEU A 930 22.85 14.92 -16.30
CA LEU A 930 23.14 14.49 -14.93
C LEU A 930 24.15 13.36 -14.91
N LYS A 931 24.00 12.36 -15.79
CA LYS A 931 24.93 11.22 -15.85
C LYS A 931 26.32 11.63 -16.28
N LEU A 932 26.45 12.56 -17.22
CA LEU A 932 27.75 13.06 -17.64
C LEU A 932 28.49 13.77 -16.49
N VAL A 933 27.75 14.50 -15.64
CA VAL A 933 28.32 15.08 -14.41
C VAL A 933 28.76 13.99 -13.42
N GLU A 934 27.99 12.90 -13.30
CA GLU A 934 28.37 11.76 -12.47
C GLU A 934 29.63 11.05 -12.99
N ILE A 935 29.71 10.78 -14.30
CA ILE A 935 30.91 10.17 -14.92
C ILE A 935 32.12 11.09 -14.74
N PHE A 936 31.95 12.39 -14.96
CA PHE A 936 33.00 13.36 -14.68
C PHE A 936 33.45 13.28 -13.22
N SER A 937 32.52 13.16 -12.28
CA SER A 937 32.84 13.05 -10.85
C SER A 937 33.61 11.78 -10.48
N GLU A 938 33.28 10.66 -11.13
CA GLU A 938 33.96 9.38 -10.95
C GLU A 938 35.42 9.46 -11.46
N GLN A 939 35.63 10.17 -12.57
CA GLN A 939 36.94 10.26 -13.24
C GLN A 939 37.74 11.51 -12.86
N VAL A 940 37.17 12.48 -12.14
CA VAL A 940 37.84 13.77 -11.88
C VAL A 940 39.18 13.58 -11.17
N ASN A 941 39.30 12.59 -10.30
CA ASN A 941 40.52 12.32 -9.54
C ASN A 941 41.65 11.72 -10.38
N THR A 942 41.34 11.14 -11.54
CA THR A 942 42.34 10.58 -12.46
C THR A 942 42.94 11.63 -13.39
N PHE A 943 42.36 12.84 -13.47
CA PHE A 943 42.79 13.92 -14.35
C PHE A 943 43.86 14.82 -13.71
N THR A 944 44.76 15.35 -14.54
CA THR A 944 45.69 16.43 -14.14
C THR A 944 44.93 17.72 -13.82
N THR A 945 45.62 18.68 -13.19
CA THR A 945 45.00 19.96 -12.82
C THR A 945 44.60 20.78 -14.05
N GLU A 946 45.37 20.73 -15.14
CA GLU A 946 45.04 21.35 -16.42
C GLU A 946 43.84 20.65 -17.08
N GLU A 947 43.86 19.31 -17.12
CA GLU A 947 42.78 18.50 -17.69
C GLU A 947 41.44 18.73 -16.98
N LYS A 948 41.45 18.82 -15.64
CA LYS A 948 40.24 19.12 -14.85
C LYS A 948 39.56 20.40 -15.30
N ASP A 949 40.31 21.48 -15.48
CA ASP A 949 39.77 22.78 -15.89
C ASP A 949 39.29 22.74 -17.35
N GLN A 950 40.05 22.08 -18.23
CA GLN A 950 39.68 21.91 -19.63
C GLN A 950 38.39 21.09 -19.79
N TYR A 951 38.31 19.92 -19.16
CA TYR A 951 37.15 19.02 -19.23
C TYR A 951 35.94 19.61 -18.55
N TYR A 952 36.11 20.34 -17.44
CA TYR A 952 35.03 21.09 -16.82
C TYR A 952 34.43 22.13 -17.78
N LYS A 953 35.26 22.91 -18.47
CA LYS A 953 34.81 23.91 -19.46
C LYS A 953 34.08 23.25 -20.63
N GLN A 954 34.57 22.11 -21.12
CA GLN A 954 33.90 21.37 -22.18
C GLN A 954 32.56 20.79 -21.73
N LEU A 955 32.51 20.18 -20.55
CA LEU A 955 31.30 19.62 -19.95
C LEU A 955 30.24 20.70 -19.70
N ASP A 956 30.61 21.85 -19.14
CA ASP A 956 29.71 22.99 -18.92
C ASP A 956 29.15 23.52 -20.25
N LYS A 957 30.00 23.67 -21.27
CA LYS A 957 29.56 24.04 -22.62
C LYS A 957 28.57 23.03 -23.20
N MET A 958 28.84 21.74 -23.03
CA MET A 958 27.98 20.66 -23.54
C MET A 958 26.64 20.60 -22.80
N ILE A 959 26.63 20.75 -21.48
CA ILE A 959 25.40 20.81 -20.68
C ILE A 959 24.55 22.02 -21.06
N ASN A 960 25.18 23.17 -21.32
CA ASN A 960 24.45 24.33 -21.84
C ASN A 960 23.86 24.06 -23.23
N LYS A 961 24.56 23.34 -24.12
CA LYS A 961 23.98 22.90 -25.40
C LYS A 961 22.78 21.95 -25.21
N ILE A 962 22.88 21.00 -24.28
CA ILE A 962 21.76 20.10 -23.93
C ILE A 962 20.57 20.90 -23.42
N PHE A 963 20.78 21.88 -22.54
CA PHE A 963 19.71 22.74 -21.99
C PHE A 963 19.07 23.68 -23.02
N MET A 964 19.83 24.11 -24.02
CA MET A 964 19.31 24.97 -25.09
C MET A 964 18.61 24.18 -26.19
N ASN A 965 18.68 22.86 -26.17
CA ASN A 965 18.08 22.03 -27.19
C ASN A 965 16.56 21.93 -26.98
N LYS A 966 15.79 22.45 -27.95
CA LYS A 966 14.32 22.48 -27.92
C LYS A 966 13.68 21.09 -27.94
N SER A 967 14.41 20.04 -28.34
CA SER A 967 13.91 18.66 -28.38
C SER A 967 13.74 18.03 -27.00
N ILE A 968 14.29 18.62 -25.93
CA ILE A 968 14.09 18.15 -24.57
C ILE A 968 13.39 19.21 -23.73
N ASP A 969 12.25 18.83 -23.15
CA ASP A 969 11.62 19.58 -22.07
C ASP A 969 12.23 19.15 -20.73
N LEU A 970 13.20 19.93 -20.23
CA LEU A 970 13.81 19.77 -18.91
C LEU A 970 13.09 20.67 -17.90
N THR A 971 12.73 20.11 -16.76
CA THR A 971 12.16 20.92 -15.68
C THR A 971 13.22 21.87 -15.10
N LYS A 972 12.77 23.02 -14.59
CA LYS A 972 13.65 23.98 -13.90
C LYS A 972 14.44 23.35 -12.76
N ASN A 973 13.86 22.37 -12.06
CA ASN A 973 14.50 21.68 -10.95
C ASN A 973 15.64 20.77 -11.42
N GLU A 974 15.46 20.01 -12.50
CA GLU A 974 16.52 19.18 -13.09
C GLU A 974 17.70 20.04 -13.56
N MET A 975 17.43 21.18 -14.21
CA MET A 975 18.46 22.14 -14.60
C MET A 975 19.22 22.71 -13.39
N ILE A 976 18.51 23.02 -12.30
CA ILE A 976 19.12 23.52 -11.05
C ILE A 976 20.00 22.44 -10.42
N GLU A 977 19.55 21.19 -10.37
CA GLU A 977 20.31 20.08 -9.79
C GLU A 977 21.64 19.87 -10.52
N VAL A 978 21.60 19.76 -11.85
CA VAL A 978 22.81 19.61 -12.68
C VAL A 978 23.76 20.81 -12.50
N ARG A 979 23.23 22.04 -12.48
CA ARG A 979 24.05 23.24 -12.24
C ARG A 979 24.66 23.29 -10.85
N ASN A 980 23.96 22.82 -9.82
CA ASN A 980 24.49 22.75 -8.47
C ASN A 980 25.63 21.75 -8.36
N LYS A 981 25.49 20.55 -8.95
CA LYS A 981 26.57 19.56 -9.02
C LYS A 981 27.78 20.13 -9.78
N LEU A 982 27.58 20.77 -10.93
CA LEU A 982 28.66 21.45 -11.67
C LEU A 982 29.36 22.54 -10.84
N LYS A 983 28.61 23.37 -10.09
CA LYS A 983 29.19 24.40 -9.23
C LYS A 983 30.07 23.80 -8.13
N GLN A 984 29.64 22.69 -7.53
CA GLN A 984 30.41 21.96 -6.53
C GLN A 984 31.76 21.48 -7.11
N PHE A 985 31.78 20.96 -8.33
CA PHE A 985 33.03 20.58 -8.99
C PHE A 985 33.93 21.78 -9.28
N LYS A 986 33.38 22.90 -9.74
CA LYS A 986 34.16 24.13 -9.95
C LYS A 986 34.89 24.57 -8.69
N THR A 987 34.21 24.49 -7.53
CA THR A 987 34.82 24.83 -6.24
C THR A 987 35.90 23.82 -5.83
N GLN A 988 35.72 22.53 -6.09
CA GLN A 988 36.73 21.51 -5.82
C GLN A 988 37.98 21.69 -6.67
N ILE A 989 37.82 21.98 -7.97
CA ILE A 989 38.94 22.22 -8.89
C ILE A 989 39.74 23.46 -8.44
N LYS A 990 39.05 24.56 -8.08
CA LYS A 990 39.71 25.75 -7.52
C LYS A 990 40.47 25.46 -6.22
N GLY A 991 39.84 24.76 -5.28
CA GLY A 991 40.48 24.36 -4.03
C GLY A 991 41.70 23.46 -4.22
N SER A 992 41.72 22.63 -5.27
CA SER A 992 42.90 21.80 -5.60
C SER A 992 44.09 22.62 -6.12
N LYS A 993 43.83 23.64 -6.96
CA LYS A 993 44.86 24.60 -7.42
C LYS A 993 45.43 25.38 -6.23
N GLU A 994 44.55 25.87 -5.37
CA GLU A 994 44.93 26.59 -4.14
C GLU A 994 45.70 25.71 -3.14
N SER A 995 45.31 24.45 -2.98
CA SER A 995 45.99 23.50 -2.09
C SER A 995 47.36 23.08 -2.63
N ASN A 996 47.50 22.87 -3.94
CA ASN A 996 48.79 22.54 -4.55
C ASN A 996 49.75 23.72 -4.47
N PHE A 997 49.27 24.93 -4.79
CA PHE A 997 50.01 26.17 -4.60
C PHE A 997 50.46 26.34 -3.14
N ARG A 998 49.56 26.14 -2.17
CA ARG A 998 49.90 26.18 -0.74
C ARG A 998 50.94 25.15 -0.35
N ARG A 999 50.91 23.94 -0.93
CA ARG A 999 51.87 22.87 -0.64
C ARG A 999 53.24 23.19 -1.23
N GLU A 1000 53.31 23.68 -2.47
CA GLU A 1000 54.55 24.12 -3.12
C GLU A 1000 55.15 25.33 -2.42
N PHE A 1001 54.34 26.34 -2.10
CA PHE A 1001 54.76 27.51 -1.32
C PHE A 1001 55.32 27.11 0.05
N MET A 1002 54.62 26.24 0.79
CA MET A 1002 55.09 25.79 2.11
C MET A 1002 56.31 24.86 2.02
N HIS A 1003 56.44 24.07 0.95
CA HIS A 1003 57.62 23.24 0.71
C HIS A 1003 58.83 24.10 0.40
N HIS A 1004 58.67 25.12 -0.47
CA HIS A 1004 59.72 26.08 -0.81
C HIS A 1004 60.12 26.90 0.42
N ALA A 1005 59.16 27.47 1.16
CA ALA A 1005 59.42 28.21 2.39
C ALA A 1005 60.11 27.35 3.46
N ARG A 1006 59.74 26.07 3.62
CA ARG A 1006 60.42 25.15 4.54
C ARG A 1006 61.84 24.83 4.08
N HIS A 1007 62.08 24.63 2.80
CA HIS A 1007 63.43 24.38 2.29
C HIS A 1007 64.32 25.61 2.48
N THR A 1008 63.82 26.80 2.14
CA THR A 1008 64.57 28.05 2.26
C THR A 1008 64.86 28.42 3.73
N LEU A 1009 63.97 28.07 4.68
CA LEU A 1009 64.14 28.38 6.10
C LEU A 1009 64.81 27.28 6.94
N ALA A 1010 64.71 25.99 6.57
CA ALA A 1010 65.18 24.86 7.39
C ALA A 1010 66.58 24.32 7.02
N THR A 1011 67.04 24.51 5.77
CA THR A 1011 68.34 23.99 5.28
C THR A 1011 69.57 24.40 6.12
N PRO A 1012 69.62 25.54 6.83
CA PRO A 1012 70.81 25.91 7.59
C PRO A 1012 70.74 25.56 9.09
N ILE A 1013 69.64 25.01 9.59
CA ILE A 1013 69.50 24.66 11.02
C ILE A 1013 70.13 23.28 11.32
N ILE A 1014 70.27 22.42 10.31
CA ILE A 1014 70.74 21.03 10.48
C ILE A 1014 72.26 20.90 10.30
N SER A 1015 72.96 21.87 9.70
CA SER A 1015 74.41 21.77 9.43
C SER A 1015 75.34 22.24 10.56
N ASN A 1016 74.82 22.62 11.74
CA ASN A 1016 75.64 23.15 12.84
C ASN A 1016 75.72 22.25 14.10
N GLU A 1017 75.30 20.99 14.01
CA GLU A 1017 75.57 19.98 15.05
C GLU A 1017 76.71 19.03 14.65
N THR A 1018 77.86 19.58 14.29
CA THR A 1018 79.12 18.84 14.44
C THR A 1018 80.16 19.77 15.04
N LYS A 1019 80.51 19.46 16.30
CA LYS A 1019 81.60 20.08 17.05
C LYS A 1019 82.89 20.04 16.21
N GLU A 1020 83.48 21.18 15.93
CA GLU A 1020 84.94 21.31 15.95
C GLU A 1020 85.38 22.76 16.11
N LYS A 1021 86.48 22.93 16.84
CA LYS A 1021 87.05 24.19 17.29
C LYS A 1021 87.83 24.88 16.16
N ASN A 1022 87.78 26.21 16.22
CA ASN A 1022 88.78 27.19 15.78
C ASN A 1022 88.89 27.60 14.30
N ASP A 1023 88.88 28.93 14.16
CA ASP A 1023 89.59 29.80 13.21
C ASP A 1023 89.24 29.72 11.72
N HIS A 1024 88.14 30.39 11.32
CA HIS A 1024 88.05 31.21 10.11
C HIS A 1024 86.80 32.13 10.13
N LEU A 1025 87.00 33.43 10.42
CA LEU A 1025 85.96 34.47 10.42
C LEU A 1025 85.43 34.97 9.03
N PRO A 1026 86.01 34.67 7.84
CA PRO A 1026 85.45 35.15 6.57
C PRO A 1026 84.17 34.44 6.10
N SER A 1027 83.79 33.29 6.66
CA SER A 1027 82.65 32.49 6.17
C SER A 1027 81.27 32.99 6.66
N MET A 1028 81.23 33.86 7.68
CA MET A 1028 79.97 34.37 8.23
C MET A 1028 79.32 35.44 7.34
N VAL A 1029 80.12 36.32 6.70
CA VAL A 1029 79.60 37.39 5.83
C VAL A 1029 79.09 36.84 4.49
N ILE A 1030 79.74 35.80 3.95
CA ILE A 1030 79.31 35.16 2.69
C ILE A 1030 77.97 34.43 2.88
N ASN A 1031 77.73 33.81 4.04
CA ASN A 1031 76.44 33.18 4.34
C ASN A 1031 75.31 34.20 4.54
N LEU A 1032 75.59 35.39 5.06
CA LEU A 1032 74.58 36.44 5.26
C LEU A 1032 74.02 37.01 3.93
N ASN A 1033 74.86 37.16 2.90
CA ASN A 1033 74.39 37.61 1.58
C ASN A 1033 73.48 36.57 0.90
N SER A 1034 73.83 35.28 0.98
CA SER A 1034 72.97 34.21 0.46
C SER A 1034 71.63 34.17 1.19
N TYR A 1035 71.63 34.36 2.51
CA TYR A 1035 70.40 34.41 3.31
C TYR A 1035 69.53 35.61 3.03
N SER A 1036 70.13 36.81 2.95
CA SER A 1036 69.37 38.02 2.65
C SER A 1036 68.79 37.92 1.25
N GLU A 1037 69.55 37.45 0.25
CA GLU A 1037 69.07 37.23 -1.12
C GLU A 1037 67.91 36.24 -1.18
N ASN A 1038 67.95 35.13 -0.44
CA ASN A 1038 66.83 34.17 -0.36
C ASN A 1038 65.57 34.77 0.28
N ILE A 1039 65.73 35.60 1.32
CA ILE A 1039 64.61 36.32 1.95
C ILE A 1039 64.07 37.39 0.99
N PHE A 1040 64.94 38.09 0.26
CA PHE A 1040 64.53 39.05 -0.77
C PHE A 1040 63.78 38.38 -1.91
N GLU A 1041 64.26 37.24 -2.40
CA GLU A 1041 63.59 36.49 -3.46
C GLU A 1041 62.20 36.03 -3.00
N LEU A 1042 62.07 35.55 -1.77
CA LEU A 1042 60.79 35.20 -1.17
C LEU A 1042 59.86 36.42 -1.06
N LEU A 1043 60.36 37.57 -0.60
CA LEU A 1043 59.58 38.81 -0.51
C LEU A 1043 59.19 39.35 -1.90
N GLN A 1044 60.06 39.23 -2.90
CA GLN A 1044 59.80 39.61 -4.29
C GLN A 1044 58.73 38.70 -4.93
N GLN A 1045 58.78 37.40 -4.69
CA GLN A 1045 57.76 36.44 -5.12
C GLN A 1045 56.41 36.77 -4.49
N ILE A 1046 56.37 37.06 -3.18
CA ILE A 1046 55.15 37.49 -2.48
C ILE A 1046 54.61 38.80 -3.08
N ASN A 1047 55.47 39.79 -3.33
CA ASN A 1047 55.07 41.06 -3.93
C ASN A 1047 54.50 40.88 -5.35
N THR A 1048 55.12 40.02 -6.17
CA THR A 1048 54.64 39.72 -7.53
C THR A 1048 53.26 39.06 -7.49
N LEU A 1049 53.05 38.12 -6.58
CA LEU A 1049 51.76 37.45 -6.39
C LEU A 1049 50.66 38.40 -5.90
N CYS A 1050 50.99 39.38 -5.06
CA CYS A 1050 50.06 40.42 -4.64
C CYS A 1050 49.63 41.35 -5.80
N GLN A 1051 50.45 41.48 -6.85
CA GLN A 1051 50.17 42.32 -8.02
C GLN A 1051 49.34 41.61 -9.10
N GLU A 1052 49.33 40.28 -9.15
CA GLU A 1052 48.50 39.50 -10.07
C GLU A 1052 47.03 39.51 -9.60
N LYS A 1053 46.16 40.17 -10.38
CA LYS A 1053 44.73 40.47 -10.05
C LYS A 1053 43.82 39.26 -9.76
N GLU A 1054 44.32 38.02 -9.86
CA GLU A 1054 43.55 36.79 -9.62
C GLU A 1054 43.77 36.18 -8.22
N PHE A 1055 44.69 36.71 -7.41
CA PHE A 1055 44.92 36.22 -6.06
C PHE A 1055 43.90 36.81 -5.07
N ASN A 1056 43.11 35.96 -4.39
CA ASN A 1056 42.17 36.42 -3.36
C ASN A 1056 42.93 36.75 -2.05
N PRO A 1057 43.00 38.01 -1.60
CA PRO A 1057 43.75 38.40 -0.39
C PRO A 1057 43.23 37.77 0.90
N GLU A 1058 41.99 37.24 0.91
CA GLU A 1058 41.42 36.51 2.05
C GLU A 1058 42.24 35.27 2.46
N PHE A 1059 43.17 34.80 1.63
CA PHE A 1059 43.96 33.59 1.92
C PHE A 1059 45.13 33.82 2.91
N LEU A 1060 45.56 35.07 3.12
CA LEU A 1060 46.60 35.44 4.09
C LEU A 1060 46.06 35.65 5.52
N TYR A 1061 44.76 35.43 5.75
CA TYR A 1061 44.03 35.79 6.98
C TYR A 1061 44.32 34.98 8.24
N ASN A 1062 45.35 34.14 8.26
CA ASN A 1062 45.82 33.65 9.54
C ASN A 1062 46.77 34.70 10.12
N ARG A 1063 46.24 35.55 11.01
CA ARG A 1063 46.96 36.68 11.64
C ARG A 1063 48.35 36.30 12.14
N GLU A 1064 48.48 35.12 12.76
CA GLU A 1064 49.76 34.59 13.26
C GLU A 1064 50.81 34.37 12.15
N LYS A 1065 50.36 34.02 10.93
CA LYS A 1065 51.26 33.80 9.78
C LYS A 1065 51.60 35.08 9.05
N LEU A 1066 50.67 36.03 8.98
CA LEU A 1066 50.96 37.37 8.46
C LEU A 1066 51.95 38.07 9.38
N GLU A 1067 51.78 38.00 10.70
CA GLU A 1067 52.74 38.51 11.69
C GLU A 1067 54.13 37.87 11.52
N SER A 1068 54.20 36.56 11.21
CA SER A 1068 55.48 35.88 10.94
C SER A 1068 56.16 36.38 9.66
N ILE A 1069 55.41 36.64 8.58
CA ILE A 1069 55.93 37.20 7.33
C ILE A 1069 56.34 38.66 7.51
N LEU A 1070 55.57 39.42 8.29
CA LEU A 1070 55.83 40.83 8.60
C LEU A 1070 56.98 41.02 9.61
N GLN A 1071 57.35 39.97 10.36
CA GLN A 1071 58.54 39.95 11.19
C GLN A 1071 59.83 39.67 10.39
N LEU A 1072 59.76 39.12 9.17
CA LEU A 1072 60.95 38.85 8.35
C LEU A 1072 61.77 40.12 8.08
N PRO A 1073 61.19 41.27 7.69
CA PRO A 1073 61.93 42.53 7.59
C PRO A 1073 62.57 42.94 8.91
N SER A 1074 61.85 42.87 10.03
CA SER A 1074 62.38 43.23 11.36
C SER A 1074 63.51 42.31 11.82
N CYS A 1075 63.43 41.00 11.54
CA CYS A 1075 64.51 40.06 11.81
C CYS A 1075 65.73 40.33 10.94
N LEU A 1076 65.54 40.64 9.66
CA LEU A 1076 66.62 40.99 8.73
C LEU A 1076 67.30 42.30 9.18
N ILE A 1077 66.52 43.30 9.58
CA ILE A 1077 67.00 44.58 10.15
C ILE A 1077 67.81 44.33 11.43
N ALA A 1078 67.30 43.52 12.36
CA ALA A 1078 68.01 43.20 13.60
C ALA A 1078 69.31 42.43 13.35
N MET A 1079 69.33 41.51 12.37
CA MET A 1079 70.54 40.81 11.94
C MET A 1079 71.57 41.78 11.33
N MET A 1080 71.13 42.73 10.50
CA MET A 1080 71.99 43.76 9.93
C MET A 1080 72.56 44.70 11.02
N GLN A 1081 71.73 45.16 11.96
CA GLN A 1081 72.13 46.01 13.09
C GLN A 1081 73.15 45.35 14.01
N LYS A 1082 72.98 44.06 14.32
CA LYS A 1082 73.94 43.33 15.16
C LYS A 1082 75.33 43.28 14.52
N ASN A 1083 75.40 43.13 13.20
CA ASN A 1083 76.68 43.07 12.49
C ASN A 1083 77.36 44.45 12.36
N LEU A 1084 76.59 45.54 12.31
CA LEU A 1084 77.11 46.91 12.37
C LEU A 1084 77.88 47.22 13.67
N HIS A 1085 77.58 46.49 14.75
CA HIS A 1085 78.20 46.71 16.06
C HIS A 1085 79.40 45.81 16.38
N GLN A 1086 79.72 44.82 15.53
CA GLN A 1086 80.78 43.85 15.83
C GLN A 1086 82.13 44.15 15.18
N ASP A 1087 82.21 44.95 14.11
CA ASP A 1087 83.46 45.51 13.54
C ASP A 1087 83.10 46.63 12.53
N PRO A 1088 84.00 47.60 12.23
CA PRO A 1088 83.75 48.59 11.18
C PRO A 1088 83.59 47.88 9.82
N LEU A 1089 82.40 48.00 9.23
CA LEU A 1089 82.11 47.46 7.90
C LEU A 1089 83.09 48.05 6.88
N SER A 1090 83.66 47.19 6.02
CA SER A 1090 84.33 47.68 4.82
C SER A 1090 83.35 48.49 3.98
N GLU A 1091 83.84 49.50 3.27
CA GLU A 1091 83.01 50.36 2.42
C GLU A 1091 82.19 49.56 1.39
N GLU A 1092 82.75 48.45 0.90
CA GLU A 1092 82.07 47.50 0.03
C GLU A 1092 80.89 46.80 0.70
N ASN A 1093 81.07 46.27 1.92
CA ASN A 1093 79.99 45.64 2.68
C ASN A 1093 78.92 46.66 3.08
N ARG A 1094 79.30 47.90 3.42
CA ARG A 1094 78.36 48.98 3.69
C ARG A 1094 77.47 49.28 2.49
N ASN A 1095 78.04 49.32 1.28
CA ASN A 1095 77.30 49.55 0.04
C ASN A 1095 76.37 48.38 -0.31
N ILE A 1096 76.76 47.13 -0.02
CA ILE A 1096 75.91 45.94 -0.21
C ILE A 1096 74.70 46.00 0.73
N VAL A 1097 74.93 46.29 2.02
CA VAL A 1097 73.85 46.42 3.02
C VAL A 1097 72.93 47.58 2.66
N LEU A 1098 73.46 48.73 2.21
CA LEU A 1098 72.64 49.86 1.73
C LEU A 1098 71.74 49.47 0.57
N ARG A 1099 72.26 48.79 -0.45
CA ARG A 1099 71.44 48.30 -1.59
C ARG A 1099 70.35 47.33 -1.15
N GLN A 1100 70.63 46.48 -0.16
CA GLN A 1100 69.64 45.57 0.40
C GLN A 1100 68.54 46.35 1.15
N VAL A 1101 68.90 47.33 1.98
CA VAL A 1101 67.93 48.18 2.68
C VAL A 1101 67.07 48.97 1.68
N GLU A 1102 67.64 49.46 0.58
CA GLU A 1102 66.88 50.12 -0.49
C GLU A 1102 65.88 49.19 -1.18
N LYS A 1103 66.24 47.92 -1.41
CA LYS A 1103 65.30 46.91 -1.91
C LYS A 1103 64.15 46.65 -0.92
N LEU A 1104 64.42 46.66 0.39
CA LEU A 1104 63.34 46.52 1.40
C LEU A 1104 62.41 47.74 1.37
N GLN A 1105 62.96 48.94 1.23
CA GLN A 1105 62.18 50.18 1.11
C GLN A 1105 61.23 50.13 -0.10
N GLU A 1106 61.60 49.45 -1.17
CA GLU A 1106 60.75 49.29 -2.36
C GLU A 1106 59.70 48.18 -2.19
N ILE A 1107 60.09 47.01 -1.67
CA ILE A 1107 59.24 45.82 -1.65
C ILE A 1107 58.21 45.87 -0.50
N VAL A 1108 58.62 46.30 0.68
CA VAL A 1108 57.80 46.21 1.90
C VAL A 1108 56.53 47.08 1.82
N PRO A 1109 56.55 48.34 1.33
CA PRO A 1109 55.33 49.14 1.19
C PRO A 1109 54.34 48.57 0.16
N ASN A 1110 54.84 47.92 -0.90
CA ASN A 1110 53.98 47.30 -1.91
C ASN A 1110 53.24 46.07 -1.35
N ILE A 1111 53.93 45.26 -0.54
CA ILE A 1111 53.31 44.14 0.18
C ILE A 1111 52.28 44.66 1.19
N LEU A 1112 52.65 45.68 1.99
CA LEU A 1112 51.79 46.24 3.04
C LEU A 1112 50.53 46.91 2.48
N SER A 1113 50.66 47.71 1.42
CA SER A 1113 49.53 48.37 0.76
C SER A 1113 48.55 47.38 0.10
N SER A 1114 49.04 46.27 -0.42
CA SER A 1114 48.22 45.20 -0.99
C SER A 1114 47.43 44.41 0.07
N CYS A 1115 47.86 44.46 1.34
CA CYS A 1115 47.22 43.74 2.47
C CYS A 1115 46.10 44.53 3.18
N HIS A 1116 45.78 45.77 2.77
CA HIS A 1116 44.92 46.70 3.54
C HIS A 1116 43.39 46.49 3.46
N GLN A 1117 42.90 45.24 3.46
CA GLN A 1117 41.47 44.99 3.67
C GLN A 1117 41.23 43.97 4.78
N LYS A 1118 40.63 44.48 5.88
CA LYS A 1118 40.13 43.82 7.11
C LYS A 1118 41.20 42.98 7.86
N ASN A 1119 41.70 43.48 9.00
CA ASN A 1119 42.71 42.85 9.88
C ASN A 1119 44.20 43.00 9.49
N ALA A 1120 44.57 44.06 8.77
CA ALA A 1120 45.98 44.43 8.55
C ALA A 1120 46.67 44.89 9.86
N PRO A 1121 48.02 44.87 9.94
CA PRO A 1121 48.75 45.63 10.97
C PRO A 1121 48.25 47.08 10.99
N SER A 1122 48.25 47.71 12.16
CA SER A 1122 47.77 49.08 12.27
C SER A 1122 48.61 49.98 11.33
N GLN A 1123 48.03 51.07 10.85
CA GLN A 1123 48.80 52.07 10.08
C GLN A 1123 50.06 52.49 10.87
N GLU A 1124 49.93 52.53 12.20
CA GLU A 1124 51.02 52.81 13.13
C GLU A 1124 52.15 51.77 13.09
N GLU A 1125 51.83 50.46 13.02
CA GLU A 1125 52.82 49.38 12.88
C GLU A 1125 53.50 49.41 11.50
N THR A 1126 52.73 49.71 10.45
CA THR A 1126 53.23 49.86 9.08
C THR A 1126 54.19 51.05 8.98
N ASP A 1127 53.79 52.19 9.53
CA ASP A 1127 54.61 53.40 9.59
C ASP A 1127 55.86 53.18 10.44
N GLN A 1128 55.76 52.39 11.52
CA GLN A 1128 56.90 52.04 12.36
C GLN A 1128 57.91 51.14 11.63
N ILE A 1129 57.46 50.13 10.88
CA ILE A 1129 58.37 49.28 10.07
C ILE A 1129 59.07 50.12 9.00
N ILE A 1130 58.36 51.02 8.32
CA ILE A 1130 58.94 51.93 7.32
C ILE A 1130 59.95 52.88 8.00
N LYS A 1131 59.61 53.40 9.18
CA LYS A 1131 60.49 54.26 9.97
C LYS A 1131 61.75 53.52 10.43
N ASP A 1132 61.65 52.27 10.82
CA ASP A 1132 62.78 51.43 11.22
C ASP A 1132 63.71 51.12 10.05
N ILE A 1133 63.16 50.83 8.85
CA ILE A 1133 63.94 50.65 7.62
C ILE A 1133 64.69 51.95 7.26
N ASN A 1134 64.01 53.10 7.34
CA ASN A 1134 64.62 54.41 7.06
C ASN A 1134 65.72 54.74 8.08
N HIS A 1135 65.45 54.51 9.36
CA HIS A 1135 66.42 54.72 10.43
C HIS A 1135 67.65 53.82 10.26
N LEU A 1136 67.47 52.56 9.85
CA LEU A 1136 68.57 51.66 9.53
C LEU A 1136 69.43 52.20 8.37
N LYS A 1137 68.78 52.70 7.31
CA LYS A 1137 69.47 53.32 6.16
C LYS A 1137 70.33 54.51 6.61
N ASP A 1138 69.79 55.35 7.48
CA ASP A 1138 70.49 56.52 8.03
C ASP A 1138 71.66 56.11 8.93
N GLN A 1139 71.48 55.08 9.78
CA GLN A 1139 72.56 54.52 10.62
C GLN A 1139 73.71 53.98 9.77
N ILE A 1140 73.42 53.24 8.70
CA ILE A 1140 74.45 52.68 7.81
C ILE A 1140 75.15 53.79 7.03
N SER A 1141 74.40 54.80 6.56
CA SER A 1141 74.96 55.92 5.78
C SER A 1141 75.90 56.79 6.61
N ASN A 1142 75.64 56.94 7.91
CA ASN A 1142 76.40 57.81 8.82
C ASN A 1142 77.53 57.08 9.58
N ALA A 1143 77.66 55.76 9.43
CA ALA A 1143 78.75 54.99 10.03
C ALA A 1143 80.07 55.22 9.25
N THR A 1144 80.80 56.29 9.56
CA THR A 1144 82.15 56.59 9.03
C THR A 1144 83.25 56.65 10.09
N GLU A 1145 82.93 56.55 11.38
CA GLU A 1145 83.93 56.58 12.46
C GLU A 1145 83.66 55.51 13.55
N PRO A 1146 84.71 54.89 14.14
CA PRO A 1146 84.56 53.84 15.13
C PRO A 1146 83.96 54.39 16.45
N MET A 1147 82.77 53.91 16.80
CA MET A 1147 82.11 54.26 18.07
C MET A 1147 82.78 53.55 19.26
N HIS A 1148 83.54 54.30 20.06
CA HIS A 1148 83.98 53.86 21.38
C HIS A 1148 82.91 54.17 22.45
N SER A 1149 82.05 53.19 22.73
CA SER A 1149 81.39 52.86 24.02
C SER A 1149 79.97 52.29 23.80
N PRO A 1150 79.56 51.22 24.52
CA PRO A 1150 78.25 50.60 24.33
C PRO A 1150 77.16 51.33 25.12
N PRO A 1151 75.96 51.55 24.57
CA PRO A 1151 74.81 51.92 25.38
C PRO A 1151 74.23 50.66 26.05
N GLN A 1152 74.05 50.74 27.37
CA GLN A 1152 73.17 49.85 28.11
C GLN A 1152 71.71 50.13 27.73
N ASN A 1153 70.91 49.06 27.64
CA ASN A 1153 69.46 49.01 27.38
C ASN A 1153 68.99 49.13 25.91
N SER A 1154 68.97 47.99 25.22
CA SER A 1154 67.79 47.58 24.42
C SER A 1154 67.56 46.08 24.64
N GLY A 1155 66.48 45.74 25.33
CA GLY A 1155 66.12 44.38 25.70
C GLY A 1155 65.41 43.67 24.55
N LEU A 1156 66.17 42.96 23.73
CA LEU A 1156 65.68 41.88 22.88
C LEU A 1156 66.87 40.98 22.54
N THR A 1157 67.00 39.88 23.28
CA THR A 1157 68.02 38.89 22.98
C THR A 1157 67.57 38.02 21.81
N ILE A 1158 68.51 37.46 21.04
CA ILE A 1158 68.19 36.47 19.99
C ILE A 1158 67.48 35.25 20.59
N GLU A 1159 67.68 34.97 21.88
CA GLU A 1159 66.97 33.94 22.63
C GLU A 1159 65.48 34.31 22.85
N ASP A 1160 65.13 35.58 23.01
CA ASP A 1160 63.73 36.05 23.04
C ASP A 1160 63.02 35.92 21.69
N ALA A 1161 63.73 36.16 20.58
CA ALA A 1161 63.19 35.94 19.22
C ALA A 1161 63.05 34.45 18.89
N ARG A 1162 64.02 33.61 19.33
CA ARG A 1162 63.94 32.14 19.24
C ARG A 1162 62.79 31.58 20.08
N ALA A 1163 62.58 32.09 21.29
CA ALA A 1163 61.49 31.68 22.17
C ALA A 1163 60.12 32.00 21.56
N ARG A 1164 59.94 33.16 20.92
CA ARG A 1164 58.67 33.54 20.27
C ARG A 1164 58.35 32.71 19.02
N PHE A 1165 59.36 32.31 18.25
CA PHE A 1165 59.15 31.49 17.04
C PHE A 1165 58.87 30.01 17.35
N PHE A 1166 59.41 29.47 18.46
CA PHE A 1166 59.22 28.06 18.86
C PHE A 1166 58.11 27.81 19.90
N HIS A 1167 57.61 28.83 20.63
CA HIS A 1167 56.53 28.62 21.62
C HIS A 1167 55.11 28.46 21.06
N HIS A 1168 54.88 28.58 19.75
CA HIS A 1168 53.54 28.43 19.16
C HIS A 1168 53.26 27.09 18.45
N HIS A 1169 54.14 26.11 18.60
CA HIS A 1169 53.89 24.74 18.14
C HIS A 1169 54.27 23.70 19.19
N HIS A 1170 53.51 23.62 20.29
CA HIS A 1170 53.25 22.39 21.05
C HIS A 1170 52.15 22.63 22.10
N SER A 1171 50.91 22.25 21.81
CA SER A 1171 49.86 22.05 22.82
C SER A 1171 48.70 21.20 22.29
N TYR A 1172 48.91 19.89 22.27
CA TYR A 1172 47.85 18.89 22.53
C TYR A 1172 48.51 17.71 23.24
N SER A 1173 48.62 17.82 24.56
CA SER A 1173 48.72 16.67 25.46
C SER A 1173 47.65 16.85 26.54
N GLU A 1174 46.77 15.86 26.63
CA GLU A 1174 45.71 15.77 27.62
C GLU A 1174 46.30 15.61 29.04
N PRO A 1175 45.65 16.15 30.09
CA PRO A 1175 46.07 15.89 31.45
C PRO A 1175 45.41 14.62 31.98
N THR A 1176 46.23 13.60 32.24
CA THR A 1176 45.90 12.51 33.17
C THR A 1176 46.09 12.99 34.61
N ASN A 1177 45.04 12.86 35.43
CA ASN A 1177 45.15 12.79 36.89
C ASN A 1177 44.78 11.36 37.33
N ILE A 1178 45.74 10.69 37.97
CA ILE A 1178 45.57 9.45 38.73
C ILE A 1178 46.08 9.71 40.15
N VAL A 1179 45.23 9.48 41.15
CA VAL A 1179 45.53 8.94 42.51
C VAL A 1179 44.16 8.44 43.04
N ALA A 1180 43.94 7.33 43.76
CA ALA A 1180 44.57 6.03 43.97
C ALA A 1180 43.65 5.26 44.95
N SER A 1181 43.46 3.95 44.77
CA SER A 1181 43.34 2.86 45.77
C SER A 1181 42.67 1.64 45.11
N ASN A 1182 43.45 0.62 44.74
CA ASN A 1182 43.68 -0.65 45.46
C ASN A 1182 42.43 -1.57 45.43
N THR A 1183 42.45 -2.86 45.06
CA THR A 1183 43.52 -3.87 44.96
C THR A 1183 42.96 -5.17 44.34
N ASN A 1184 43.86 -5.95 43.72
CA ASN A 1184 43.90 -7.43 43.61
C ASN A 1184 43.28 -8.20 42.42
N GLN A 1185 44.20 -8.60 41.53
CA GLN A 1185 44.56 -9.98 41.13
C GLN A 1185 43.62 -10.84 40.25
N SER A 1186 43.90 -10.84 38.92
CA SER A 1186 44.42 -11.94 38.06
C SER A 1186 43.75 -13.36 38.04
N PRO A 1187 44.04 -14.25 37.05
CA PRO A 1187 43.62 -14.26 35.63
C PRO A 1187 43.19 -15.70 35.15
N SER A 1188 43.20 -15.96 33.82
CA SER A 1188 43.16 -17.24 33.06
C SER A 1188 41.79 -17.61 32.43
N GLN A 1189 41.63 -17.64 31.10
CA GLN A 1189 42.15 -18.54 30.03
C GLN A 1189 41.39 -19.88 29.88
N SER A 1190 40.85 -20.11 28.67
CA SER A 1190 40.87 -21.34 27.81
C SER A 1190 39.63 -21.32 26.89
N ASN A 1191 39.81 -21.16 25.57
CA ASN A 1191 39.93 -22.20 24.51
C ASN A 1191 38.63 -23.03 24.39
N ASP A 1192 37.94 -23.17 23.24
CA ASP A 1192 38.33 -23.14 21.81
C ASP A 1192 37.60 -22.10 20.95
#